data_AF-A0A553HWZ9-F1
#
_entry.id   AF-A0A553HWZ9-F1
#
_cell.length_a   1.000
_cell.length_b   1.000
_cell.length_c   1.000
_cell.angle_alpha   90.00
_cell.angle_beta   90.00
_cell.angle_gamma   90.00
#
_symmetry.space_group_name_H-M   'P 1'
#
loop_
_entity.id
_entity.type
_entity.pdbx_description
1 polymer ?
#
loop_
_entity_poly.entity_id
_entity_poly.type
_entity_poly.pdbx_seq_one_letter_code
_entity_poly.pdbx_strand_id
1 'polypeptide(L)'
;MYEDSWYSLVPDHVHKKSTLAPQPSSHRRRESLLQQANGNKQSADSEPLRRLLEEPESSIGPPEPTLLPRAKSYSDFYHVVRAQLSKDAAKKKRRRNKEKGLDALTIANPEDDLRTCKSPPSKPIDAALVDASQQEYILYRDQLGMAERHLNRLVADANGALHLLTSLADDFRAVEAQTSSFQAQCDHLLSEERRLQKLADEVGTDLHYYAYLDGVTRRLNAPGASRLVDHENFGEILTNLDACIEFMTKHPDYRDAESYLARYQSLLTKALHLLEVGFSSHLEQTSSEISKQILATQSEAARHALAYGRSEQMLLEADGLIINVQRVIHNCYDQFGHPILGGNFDTYSNTATNLFSTYADMRDRILRPTTQHDLDVFRKEAKEINIETACRNFIKQCYERSFNEAGLFSKVFSIEPQFDTDSQSAYAALKTQQKALVNVANLAPVATTLQPILQSADLQVTCNLLGWITNEYLLLEYDEEETQYSIHCHDLTARLLTEHLWPFADSSFEAEVTKSISKAPIPPESLKAMPATDSLASSDAYPIAKRALELLAMYDQAMPKERSQKSSPIVFRIVIETISALQRAEARLKTNKAANPDPDPDLFMIKNLLILKNGLMSLEIGDVRAQPATMQYFGQIWDTLSPQNWMGLFRGILGGTLSLGLWSSVSNTGAASNGKSGGTRALAQADQDANEKLDELLRQSIYAFTQRWGTLINGARSGKRGQQTTVSTEKELDNKLTVAFGGQPEVMAKLKEAIYINAQAQKEVRSAEMTEPKKPEINPNPRLQSYYASLESVIGYDLLLGGTRHFGYYDDPKAYNPFPIAGSLRRMEEQLFRTLRVPGGSGARVLDAGCGNGHVARYMAHKGLQITAIDVVGRHVRKAKKTARKLEKTKTAGKVGSLEVRHMDYHHLDGLDAESFDGVYTMETLVHATDPGKVLRGFFRVLKPGGRIAMHEYDNVLEENEREESQNKRSPGARSKAEKNRRPDENLKRSMRQVNEWSAMPTNAISSPGAFKRMLEEAGFVDVEVRDLSDHIRPMTRFFYVLAIVPFWIISLLHLERYFINTVAGVGSYRGYGFWRYVQIEARKPGQGAVVERD
;
A
#
# COMPACT_ATOMS: atom_id res chain seq x y z
N MET A 1 69.54 -19.13 -31.55
CA MET A 1 70.78 -18.48 -31.03
C MET A 1 70.39 -17.62 -29.84
N TYR A 2 70.48 -18.09 -28.60
CA TYR A 2 70.67 -19.46 -28.08
C TYR A 2 69.38 -19.77 -27.24
N GLU A 3 68.90 -21.00 -27.08
CA GLU A 3 69.45 -22.07 -26.22
C GLU A 3 69.75 -21.56 -24.78
N ASP A 4 69.26 -22.15 -23.69
CA ASP A 4 68.64 -23.49 -23.58
C ASP A 4 67.46 -23.61 -22.61
N SER A 5 66.73 -24.70 -22.84
CA SER A 5 65.67 -25.35 -22.07
C SER A 5 65.87 -25.43 -20.54
N TRP A 6 64.77 -25.52 -19.77
CA TRP A 6 64.50 -26.67 -18.88
C TRP A 6 63.03 -26.72 -18.37
N TYR A 7 62.40 -27.88 -18.57
CA TYR A 7 61.18 -28.44 -17.95
C TYR A 7 59.88 -27.62 -17.75
N SER A 8 58.99 -27.83 -18.72
CA SER A 8 57.53 -27.69 -18.66
C SER A 8 56.86 -28.67 -17.67
N LEU A 9 55.63 -28.32 -17.20
CA LEU A 9 54.64 -29.31 -16.77
C LEU A 9 53.20 -28.91 -17.19
N VAL A 10 52.55 -29.76 -18.01
CA VAL A 10 51.11 -29.85 -18.39
C VAL A 10 50.38 -28.61 -18.98
N PRO A 11 49.86 -28.70 -20.23
CA PRO A 11 48.92 -27.73 -20.83
C PRO A 11 47.44 -28.20 -20.92
N ASP A 12 46.59 -27.26 -21.34
CA ASP A 12 45.11 -27.23 -21.31
C ASP A 12 44.29 -28.33 -22.04
N HIS A 13 43.01 -28.41 -21.66
CA HIS A 13 41.93 -28.98 -22.47
C HIS A 13 41.45 -28.00 -23.56
N VAL A 14 41.24 -28.49 -24.80
CA VAL A 14 40.60 -27.71 -25.88
C VAL A 14 39.55 -28.57 -26.64
N HIS A 15 38.32 -28.06 -26.73
CA HIS A 15 37.27 -28.63 -27.58
C HIS A 15 37.44 -28.26 -29.07
N LYS A 16 36.98 -29.13 -29.98
CA LYS A 16 36.72 -28.72 -31.39
C LYS A 16 35.46 -29.39 -31.97
N LYS A 17 34.92 -28.77 -33.03
CA LYS A 17 33.52 -28.86 -33.49
C LYS A 17 33.20 -30.06 -34.41
N SER A 18 31.90 -30.31 -34.56
CA SER A 18 31.25 -31.36 -35.37
C SER A 18 31.05 -31.02 -36.85
N THR A 19 30.83 -32.07 -37.67
CA THR A 19 30.09 -32.03 -38.96
C THR A 19 29.22 -33.30 -39.11
N LEU A 20 28.32 -33.34 -40.10
CA LEU A 20 27.05 -34.11 -40.04
C LEU A 20 26.88 -35.24 -41.07
N ALA A 21 26.27 -36.34 -40.60
CA ALA A 21 25.35 -37.26 -41.32
C ALA A 21 25.89 -38.13 -42.50
N PRO A 22 25.19 -39.22 -42.92
CA PRO A 22 23.90 -39.76 -42.45
C PRO A 22 23.89 -41.20 -41.87
N GLN A 23 22.71 -41.61 -41.38
CA GLN A 23 22.27 -42.93 -40.87
C GLN A 23 21.94 -43.94 -42.02
N PRO A 24 21.61 -45.25 -41.80
CA PRO A 24 21.07 -45.86 -40.57
C PRO A 24 21.52 -47.28 -40.14
N SER A 25 21.23 -47.66 -38.89
CA SER A 25 20.28 -48.77 -38.54
C SER A 25 20.54 -49.52 -37.21
N SER A 26 19.45 -49.79 -36.48
CA SER A 26 19.23 -50.83 -35.44
C SER A 26 20.01 -50.81 -34.09
N HIS A 27 19.23 -50.92 -33.01
CA HIS A 27 19.65 -50.97 -31.62
C HIS A 27 20.33 -52.30 -31.21
N ARG A 28 21.34 -52.27 -30.33
CA ARG A 28 21.16 -52.55 -28.88
C ARG A 28 22.44 -52.42 -28.04
N ARG A 29 22.24 -51.84 -26.84
CA ARG A 29 22.98 -51.99 -25.56
C ARG A 29 24.33 -52.73 -25.60
N ARG A 30 25.44 -51.99 -25.42
CA ARG A 30 26.75 -52.57 -25.05
C ARG A 30 26.84 -52.82 -23.54
N GLU A 31 27.64 -53.82 -23.18
CA GLU A 31 28.11 -54.07 -21.81
C GLU A 31 29.39 -53.26 -21.51
N SER A 32 29.88 -53.39 -20.27
CA SER A 32 31.02 -52.64 -19.72
C SER A 32 32.35 -52.89 -20.43
N LEU A 33 33.07 -51.80 -20.74
CA LEU A 33 34.50 -51.86 -21.03
C LEU A 33 35.29 -51.99 -19.73
N LEU A 34 35.92 -53.15 -19.50
CA LEU A 34 37.06 -53.28 -18.59
C LEU A 34 37.98 -54.44 -19.01
N GLN A 35 38.56 -54.31 -20.21
CA GLN A 35 39.81 -55.01 -20.54
C GLN A 35 40.98 -54.13 -20.12
N GLN A 36 41.84 -54.65 -19.24
CA GLN A 36 43.26 -54.29 -19.27
C GLN A 36 44.00 -55.27 -20.20
N ALA A 37 45.16 -54.85 -20.70
CA ALA A 37 45.70 -55.31 -21.97
C ALA A 37 47.02 -56.10 -21.86
N ASN A 38 47.43 -56.67 -23.00
CA ASN A 38 48.70 -57.38 -23.26
C ASN A 38 48.83 -58.75 -22.56
N GLY A 39 49.11 -59.87 -23.23
CA GLY A 39 49.09 -60.14 -24.68
C GLY A 39 50.45 -60.49 -25.28
N ASN A 40 50.64 -61.77 -25.62
CA ASN A 40 51.22 -62.14 -26.91
C ASN A 40 50.70 -63.52 -27.37
N LYS A 41 50.86 -63.85 -28.65
CA LYS A 41 50.30 -65.07 -29.28
C LYS A 41 51.31 -66.21 -29.32
N GLN A 42 50.86 -67.44 -29.00
CA GLN A 42 51.03 -68.62 -29.87
C GLN A 42 50.09 -69.74 -29.44
N SER A 43 49.96 -70.78 -30.26
CA SER A 43 48.83 -71.73 -30.25
C SER A 43 49.28 -73.19 -30.34
N ALA A 44 48.40 -74.08 -29.85
CA ALA A 44 48.25 -75.52 -30.12
C ALA A 44 48.56 -76.49 -28.95
N ASP A 45 47.47 -77.05 -28.42
CA ASP A 45 47.18 -78.47 -28.14
C ASP A 45 48.03 -79.34 -27.18
N SER A 46 47.32 -80.35 -26.66
CA SER A 46 47.73 -81.54 -25.88
C SER A 46 47.93 -81.43 -24.35
N GLU A 47 47.13 -82.24 -23.64
CA GLU A 47 47.30 -82.70 -22.24
C GLU A 47 48.43 -83.78 -22.15
N PRO A 48 48.91 -84.25 -20.96
CA PRO A 48 48.35 -84.10 -19.60
C PRO A 48 49.36 -83.79 -18.46
N LEU A 49 48.85 -83.71 -17.22
CA LEU A 49 49.65 -83.57 -15.99
C LEU A 49 50.56 -84.78 -15.71
N ARG A 50 51.81 -84.51 -15.27
CA ARG A 50 52.40 -85.01 -13.99
C ARG A 50 53.90 -84.67 -13.83
N ARG A 51 54.23 -83.76 -12.91
CA ARG A 51 55.02 -84.04 -11.67
C ARG A 51 55.29 -82.79 -10.83
N LEU A 52 55.03 -82.95 -9.53
CA LEU A 52 55.64 -82.32 -8.36
C LEU A 52 56.71 -81.23 -8.58
N LEU A 53 56.43 -80.05 -8.01
CA LEU A 53 57.43 -79.28 -7.26
C LEU A 53 57.08 -79.37 -5.76
N GLU A 54 58.11 -79.38 -4.92
CA GLU A 54 58.03 -79.16 -3.46
C GLU A 54 57.75 -77.67 -3.17
N GLU A 55 57.39 -77.21 -1.97
CA GLU A 55 56.53 -77.76 -0.90
C GLU A 55 55.84 -76.53 -0.22
N PRO A 56 54.72 -76.68 0.51
CA PRO A 56 53.93 -75.53 0.97
C PRO A 56 54.21 -75.11 2.43
N GLU A 57 54.29 -73.80 2.68
CA GLU A 57 54.08 -73.26 4.04
C GLU A 57 52.59 -73.03 4.35
N SER A 58 52.24 -73.04 5.65
CA SER A 58 50.92 -73.49 6.11
C SER A 58 49.92 -72.36 6.42
N SER A 59 48.69 -72.50 5.90
CA SER A 59 47.51 -71.83 6.47
C SER A 59 47.05 -72.53 7.75
N ILE A 60 46.78 -71.75 8.80
CA ILE A 60 46.09 -72.20 10.02
C ILE A 60 44.90 -71.26 10.28
N GLY A 61 43.70 -71.76 10.01
CA GLY A 61 42.43 -71.11 10.32
C GLY A 61 41.36 -72.13 10.71
N PRO A 62 40.31 -71.74 11.46
CA PRO A 62 39.25 -72.66 11.87
C PRO A 62 38.39 -73.14 10.68
N PRO A 63 37.78 -74.33 10.76
CA PRO A 63 37.04 -74.92 9.64
C PRO A 63 35.68 -74.23 9.38
N GLU A 64 35.37 -73.98 8.10
CA GLU A 64 34.10 -73.38 7.69
C GLU A 64 32.88 -74.33 7.82
N PRO A 65 31.67 -73.81 8.12
CA PRO A 65 30.47 -74.61 8.29
C PRO A 65 29.91 -75.14 6.96
N THR A 66 29.93 -76.46 6.77
CA THR A 66 29.48 -77.09 5.51
C THR A 66 27.94 -77.16 5.39
N LEU A 67 27.34 -76.26 4.60
CA LEU A 67 25.92 -76.32 4.26
C LEU A 67 25.63 -77.41 3.21
N LEU A 68 24.78 -78.39 3.56
CA LEU A 68 24.31 -79.41 2.62
C LEU A 68 23.04 -78.93 1.87
N PRO A 69 22.91 -79.20 0.56
CA PRO A 69 21.76 -78.76 -0.23
C PRO A 69 20.47 -79.51 0.16
N ARG A 70 19.36 -78.76 0.31
CA ARG A 70 18.02 -79.31 0.56
C ARG A 70 17.51 -80.08 -0.67
N ALA A 71 17.04 -81.31 -0.46
CA ALA A 71 16.46 -82.14 -1.51
C ALA A 71 15.21 -81.48 -2.14
N LYS A 72 15.04 -81.64 -3.46
CA LYS A 72 13.96 -81.01 -4.25
C LYS A 72 12.81 -81.96 -4.61
N SER A 73 12.93 -83.26 -4.30
CA SER A 73 11.91 -84.27 -4.51
C SER A 73 11.88 -85.29 -3.36
N TYR A 74 10.71 -85.89 -3.11
CA TYR A 74 10.53 -86.98 -2.15
C TYR A 74 11.28 -88.26 -2.57
N SER A 75 11.47 -88.47 -3.89
CA SER A 75 12.30 -89.57 -4.41
C SER A 75 13.75 -89.44 -3.98
N ASP A 76 14.33 -88.24 -4.11
CA ASP A 76 15.73 -87.97 -3.79
C ASP A 76 16.00 -88.17 -2.30
N PHE A 77 15.04 -87.77 -1.44
CA PHE A 77 15.12 -88.02 -0.01
C PHE A 77 15.26 -89.52 0.30
N TYR A 78 14.51 -90.39 -0.39
CA TYR A 78 14.61 -91.85 -0.22
C TYR A 78 15.97 -92.40 -0.64
N HIS A 79 16.57 -91.87 -1.72
CA HIS A 79 17.91 -92.24 -2.16
C HIS A 79 19.02 -91.73 -1.23
N VAL A 80 18.91 -90.48 -0.74
CA VAL A 80 19.85 -89.89 0.23
C VAL A 80 19.81 -90.65 1.56
N VAL A 81 18.61 -90.99 2.06
CA VAL A 81 18.46 -91.79 3.28
C VAL A 81 19.04 -93.19 3.11
N ARG A 82 18.82 -93.87 1.96
CA ARG A 82 19.50 -95.16 1.67
C ARG A 82 21.03 -95.03 1.62
N ALA A 83 21.55 -93.96 1.02
CA ALA A 83 22.99 -93.71 0.92
C ALA A 83 23.63 -93.37 2.28
N GLN A 84 22.91 -92.72 3.18
CA GLN A 84 23.38 -92.44 4.53
C GLN A 84 23.31 -93.70 5.41
N LEU A 85 22.21 -94.46 5.35
CA LEU A 85 22.08 -95.75 6.05
C LEU A 85 23.16 -96.76 5.61
N SER A 86 23.58 -96.77 4.34
CA SER A 86 24.68 -97.64 3.88
C SER A 86 26.05 -97.16 4.39
N LYS A 87 26.30 -95.84 4.47
CA LYS A 87 27.50 -95.27 5.09
C LYS A 87 27.58 -95.58 6.60
N ASP A 88 26.47 -95.49 7.32
CA ASP A 88 26.45 -95.74 8.76
C ASP A 88 26.46 -97.25 9.10
N ALA A 89 25.88 -98.10 8.24
CA ALA A 89 26.11 -99.54 8.27
C ALA A 89 27.59 -99.90 8.04
N ALA A 90 28.26 -99.24 7.08
CA ALA A 90 29.69 -99.43 6.83
C ALA A 90 30.56 -98.95 8.00
N LYS A 91 30.22 -97.82 8.66
CA LYS A 91 30.89 -97.38 9.89
C LYS A 91 30.72 -98.39 11.03
N LYS A 92 29.51 -98.94 11.26
CA LYS A 92 29.28 -100.01 12.25
C LYS A 92 30.12 -101.27 11.96
N LYS A 93 30.38 -101.59 10.69
CA LYS A 93 31.16 -102.78 10.28
C LYS A 93 32.68 -102.68 10.54
N ARG A 94 33.21 -101.51 10.93
CA ARG A 94 34.67 -101.28 11.10
C ARG A 94 35.15 -101.23 12.56
N ARG A 95 34.34 -101.62 13.56
CA ARG A 95 34.74 -101.58 14.99
C ARG A 95 34.43 -102.83 15.83
N ARG A 96 34.36 -104.02 15.21
CA ARG A 96 34.43 -105.31 15.93
C ARG A 96 34.84 -106.46 14.99
N ASN A 97 36.10 -106.90 15.08
CA ASN A 97 36.62 -108.28 14.86
C ASN A 97 38.11 -108.32 14.44
N LYS A 98 38.99 -108.10 15.42
CA LYS A 98 40.11 -109.00 15.75
C LYS A 98 39.99 -109.25 17.27
N GLU A 99 40.24 -110.42 17.83
CA GLU A 99 40.50 -111.76 17.27
C GLU A 99 40.02 -112.79 18.30
N LYS A 100 39.23 -113.78 17.88
CA LYS A 100 39.13 -115.11 18.52
C LYS A 100 38.77 -116.13 17.44
N GLY A 101 39.70 -117.03 17.14
CA GLY A 101 39.41 -118.20 16.31
C GLY A 101 38.48 -119.17 17.04
N LEU A 102 37.70 -119.92 16.27
CA LEU A 102 36.91 -121.05 16.74
C LEU A 102 37.29 -122.27 15.90
N ASP A 103 38.47 -122.84 16.19
CA ASP A 103 38.79 -124.20 15.79
C ASP A 103 37.86 -125.14 16.56
N ALA A 104 36.79 -125.57 15.90
CA ALA A 104 35.72 -126.35 16.51
C ALA A 104 35.34 -127.55 15.63
N LEU A 105 35.55 -128.74 16.19
CA LEU A 105 34.74 -129.94 15.92
C LEU A 105 34.82 -130.54 14.50
N THR A 106 36.01 -130.63 13.91
CA THR A 106 36.29 -131.62 12.86
C THR A 106 36.69 -132.97 13.47
N ILE A 107 35.70 -133.83 13.77
CA ILE A 107 35.93 -135.24 14.16
C ILE A 107 35.04 -136.17 13.31
N ALA A 108 35.67 -136.86 12.35
CA ALA A 108 35.29 -138.11 11.69
C ALA A 108 36.17 -138.27 10.43
N ASN A 109 36.73 -139.42 10.06
CA ASN A 109 36.86 -140.70 10.78
C ASN A 109 38.17 -141.40 10.31
N PRO A 110 38.59 -142.55 10.88
CA PRO A 110 39.96 -143.06 10.72
C PRO A 110 40.19 -143.89 9.45
N GLU A 111 41.45 -143.91 8.98
CA GLU A 111 42.25 -145.13 8.75
C GLU A 111 43.75 -144.75 8.62
N ASP A 112 44.64 -145.74 8.56
CA ASP A 112 46.12 -145.65 8.46
C ASP A 112 46.93 -144.97 9.59
N ASP A 113 47.13 -145.75 10.65
CA ASP A 113 48.39 -145.97 11.37
C ASP A 113 49.67 -145.60 10.57
N LEU A 114 50.73 -144.92 11.08
CA LEU A 114 51.67 -145.36 12.15
C LEU A 114 52.69 -144.18 12.35
N ARG A 115 53.05 -143.58 13.53
CA ARG A 115 53.56 -144.11 14.83
C ARG A 115 53.54 -143.06 16.03
N THR A 116 52.78 -143.30 17.15
CA THR A 116 52.97 -142.87 18.61
C THR A 116 52.79 -141.38 19.11
N CYS A 117 52.66 -140.96 20.42
CA CYS A 117 52.01 -141.43 21.71
C CYS A 117 52.19 -140.44 22.97
N LYS A 118 51.38 -140.57 24.08
CA LYS A 118 51.49 -140.11 25.54
C LYS A 118 50.66 -138.85 26.07
N SER A 119 49.89 -138.91 27.22
CA SER A 119 48.60 -138.12 27.49
C SER A 119 48.16 -137.34 28.85
N PRO A 120 47.31 -137.79 29.84
CA PRO A 120 46.18 -137.02 30.55
C PRO A 120 46.31 -136.79 32.14
N PRO A 121 45.34 -136.43 33.08
CA PRO A 121 43.82 -136.20 33.15
C PRO A 121 43.23 -135.03 34.10
N SER A 122 41.93 -135.01 34.57
CA SER A 122 41.27 -133.98 35.50
C SER A 122 39.91 -134.35 36.26
N LYS A 123 39.26 -133.48 37.13
CA LYS A 123 37.97 -133.74 37.93
C LYS A 123 37.09 -132.48 38.48
N PRO A 124 36.13 -132.46 39.51
CA PRO A 124 34.82 -131.68 39.51
C PRO A 124 34.42 -130.73 40.76
N ILE A 125 33.12 -130.34 40.95
CA ILE A 125 32.52 -129.19 41.79
C ILE A 125 31.12 -129.51 42.52
N ASP A 126 30.52 -128.60 43.36
CA ASP A 126 29.34 -128.76 44.31
C ASP A 126 28.13 -127.68 44.31
N ALA A 127 27.45 -127.29 45.44
CA ALA A 127 26.00 -126.86 45.59
C ALA A 127 25.60 -125.41 46.12
N ALA A 128 24.27 -125.06 46.35
CA ALA A 128 23.77 -123.63 46.24
C ALA A 128 22.40 -123.01 46.82
N LEU A 129 21.47 -123.64 47.56
CA LEU A 129 20.00 -123.30 47.44
C LEU A 129 19.29 -122.07 48.14
N VAL A 130 19.76 -121.46 49.24
CA VAL A 130 18.91 -120.51 50.05
C VAL A 130 18.90 -119.05 49.54
N ASP A 131 19.89 -118.67 48.75
CA ASP A 131 20.26 -117.26 48.47
C ASP A 131 19.28 -116.49 47.53
N ALA A 132 18.27 -117.16 47.00
CA ALA A 132 17.46 -116.68 45.87
C ALA A 132 16.35 -115.67 46.24
N SER A 133 15.69 -115.82 47.39
CA SER A 133 14.40 -115.14 47.66
C SER A 133 14.50 -113.67 48.06
N GLN A 134 15.67 -113.18 48.47
CA GLN A 134 15.86 -111.80 48.92
C GLN A 134 16.27 -110.83 47.80
N GLN A 135 16.53 -111.34 46.59
CA GLN A 135 17.19 -110.58 45.52
C GLN A 135 16.26 -109.54 44.85
N GLU A 136 14.95 -109.82 44.73
CA GLU A 136 14.02 -108.99 43.92
C GLU A 136 13.80 -107.58 44.47
N TYR A 137 13.61 -107.42 45.79
CA TYR A 137 13.40 -106.10 46.40
C TYR A 137 14.64 -105.20 46.33
N ILE A 138 15.83 -105.79 46.36
CA ILE A 138 17.11 -105.07 46.21
C ILE A 138 17.20 -104.49 44.79
N LEU A 139 16.85 -105.29 43.77
CA LEU A 139 16.84 -104.86 42.37
C LEU A 139 15.90 -103.67 42.13
N TYR A 140 14.69 -103.67 42.68
CA TYR A 140 13.73 -102.57 42.47
C TYR A 140 14.15 -101.26 43.15
N ARG A 141 14.68 -101.34 44.38
CA ARG A 141 15.27 -100.18 45.08
C ARG A 141 16.42 -99.56 44.27
N ASP A 142 17.30 -100.41 43.74
CA ASP A 142 18.48 -99.95 43.01
C ASP A 142 18.12 -99.38 41.64
N GLN A 143 17.05 -99.86 40.99
CA GLN A 143 16.47 -99.23 39.78
C GLN A 143 15.97 -97.80 40.04
N LEU A 144 15.23 -97.57 41.14
CA LEU A 144 14.78 -96.21 41.52
C LEU A 144 15.98 -95.29 41.80
N GLY A 145 17.00 -95.80 42.52
CA GLY A 145 18.24 -95.06 42.76
C GLY A 145 19.07 -94.78 41.50
N MET A 146 18.90 -95.55 40.42
CA MET A 146 19.48 -95.23 39.10
C MET A 146 18.67 -94.15 38.37
N ALA A 147 17.33 -94.21 38.43
CA ALA A 147 16.45 -93.23 37.80
C ALA A 147 16.63 -91.82 38.40
N GLU A 148 16.70 -91.71 39.72
CA GLU A 148 16.96 -90.44 40.42
C GLU A 148 18.28 -89.80 39.98
N ARG A 149 19.37 -90.59 39.94
CA ARG A 149 20.69 -90.12 39.44
C ARG A 149 20.65 -89.71 37.98
N HIS A 150 19.80 -90.32 37.16
CA HIS A 150 19.64 -89.93 35.75
C HIS A 150 18.91 -88.60 35.61
N LEU A 151 17.82 -88.39 36.37
CA LEU A 151 17.09 -87.12 36.41
C LEU A 151 17.96 -85.98 36.94
N ASN A 152 18.71 -86.20 38.02
CA ASN A 152 19.64 -85.21 38.57
C ASN A 152 20.76 -84.83 37.58
N ARG A 153 21.21 -85.77 36.73
CA ARG A 153 22.12 -85.46 35.61
C ARG A 153 21.42 -84.62 34.53
N LEU A 154 20.23 -85.00 34.09
CA LEU A 154 19.47 -84.23 33.08
C LEU A 154 19.18 -82.79 33.53
N VAL A 155 18.92 -82.57 34.82
CA VAL A 155 18.77 -81.22 35.39
C VAL A 155 20.09 -80.45 35.40
N ALA A 156 21.21 -81.09 35.74
CA ALA A 156 22.53 -80.48 35.66
C ALA A 156 22.94 -80.12 34.22
N ASP A 157 22.70 -81.04 33.27
CA ASP A 157 22.96 -80.85 31.84
C ASP A 157 22.10 -79.71 31.26
N ALA A 158 20.82 -79.64 31.63
CA ALA A 158 19.91 -78.56 31.23
C ALA A 158 20.31 -77.19 31.80
N ASN A 159 20.73 -77.14 33.07
CA ASN A 159 21.24 -75.91 33.68
C ASN A 159 22.57 -75.47 33.05
N GLY A 160 23.44 -76.41 32.67
CA GLY A 160 24.66 -76.12 31.91
C GLY A 160 24.38 -75.57 30.51
N ALA A 161 23.39 -76.15 29.80
CA ALA A 161 22.93 -75.64 28.51
C ALA A 161 22.31 -74.24 28.61
N LEU A 162 21.53 -73.95 29.66
CA LEU A 162 21.02 -72.61 29.96
C LEU A 162 22.16 -71.62 30.20
N HIS A 163 23.16 -71.97 31.00
CA HIS A 163 24.32 -71.09 31.27
C HIS A 163 25.11 -70.75 29.99
N LEU A 164 25.32 -71.74 29.12
CA LEU A 164 25.95 -71.53 27.81
C LEU A 164 25.13 -70.60 26.92
N LEU A 165 23.81 -70.76 26.90
CA LEU A 165 22.92 -69.94 26.08
C LEU A 165 22.83 -68.49 26.59
N THR A 166 22.88 -68.27 27.92
CA THR A 166 23.02 -66.93 28.52
C THR A 166 24.34 -66.28 28.13
N SER A 167 25.48 -66.99 28.27
CA SER A 167 26.80 -66.46 27.85
C SER A 167 26.78 -66.03 26.38
N LEU A 168 26.30 -66.91 25.49
CA LEU A 168 26.21 -66.63 24.06
C LEU A 168 25.33 -65.39 23.76
N ALA A 169 24.24 -65.18 24.51
CA ALA A 169 23.37 -64.03 24.33
C ALA A 169 24.03 -62.71 24.78
N ASP A 170 24.84 -62.73 25.84
CA ASP A 170 25.57 -61.56 26.32
C ASP A 170 26.80 -61.27 25.44
N ASP A 171 27.48 -62.30 24.92
CA ASP A 171 28.53 -62.18 23.89
C ASP A 171 27.96 -61.53 22.61
N PHE A 172 26.79 -61.96 22.13
CA PHE A 172 26.11 -61.34 20.97
C PHE A 172 25.75 -59.87 21.22
N ARG A 173 25.28 -59.52 22.42
CA ARG A 173 25.00 -58.11 22.79
C ARG A 173 26.26 -57.25 22.81
N ALA A 174 27.39 -57.80 23.27
CA ALA A 174 28.66 -57.10 23.25
C ALA A 174 29.12 -56.82 21.80
N VAL A 175 28.99 -57.80 20.90
CA VAL A 175 29.29 -57.65 19.47
C VAL A 175 28.34 -56.66 18.79
N GLU A 176 27.04 -56.70 19.09
CA GLU A 176 26.04 -55.75 18.58
C GLU A 176 26.34 -54.31 19.01
N ALA A 177 26.66 -54.09 20.30
CA ALA A 177 27.03 -52.78 20.82
C ALA A 177 28.34 -52.24 20.20
N GLN A 178 29.36 -53.10 20.02
CA GLN A 178 30.60 -52.73 19.34
C GLN A 178 30.38 -52.41 17.85
N THR A 179 29.56 -53.19 17.16
CA THR A 179 29.23 -52.98 15.73
C THR A 179 28.45 -51.68 15.52
N SER A 180 27.49 -51.39 16.40
CA SER A 180 26.73 -50.13 16.39
C SER A 180 27.63 -48.91 16.67
N SER A 181 28.55 -49.01 17.65
CA SER A 181 29.54 -47.97 17.94
C SER A 181 30.50 -47.73 16.77
N PHE A 182 30.96 -48.80 16.11
CA PHE A 182 31.81 -48.72 14.93
C PHE A 182 31.06 -48.09 13.73
N GLN A 183 29.82 -48.49 13.48
CA GLN A 183 28.99 -47.89 12.44
C GLN A 183 28.80 -46.39 12.68
N ALA A 184 28.48 -45.96 13.91
CA ALA A 184 28.34 -44.55 14.26
C ALA A 184 29.64 -43.74 14.05
N GLN A 185 30.81 -44.35 14.27
CA GLN A 185 32.11 -43.74 13.97
C GLN A 185 32.36 -43.64 12.45
N CYS A 186 32.01 -44.66 11.66
CA CYS A 186 32.07 -44.60 10.21
C CYS A 186 31.12 -43.54 9.62
N ASP A 187 29.88 -43.46 10.10
CA ASP A 187 28.91 -42.45 9.68
C ASP A 187 29.38 -41.03 10.05
N HIS A 188 30.03 -40.85 11.21
CA HIS A 188 30.68 -39.59 11.57
C HIS A 188 31.81 -39.23 10.60
N LEU A 189 32.74 -40.15 10.33
CA LEU A 189 33.86 -39.92 9.41
C LEU A 189 33.40 -39.60 7.99
N LEU A 190 32.38 -40.29 7.47
CA LEU A 190 31.75 -39.99 6.18
C LEU A 190 31.05 -38.62 6.16
N SER A 191 30.53 -38.17 7.30
CA SER A 191 29.98 -36.81 7.42
C SER A 191 31.07 -35.74 7.43
N GLU A 192 32.22 -36.01 8.07
CA GLU A 192 33.37 -35.12 8.09
C GLU A 192 34.09 -35.05 6.74
N GLU A 193 34.27 -36.18 6.05
CA GLU A 193 34.80 -36.22 4.68
C GLU A 193 33.99 -35.30 3.75
N ARG A 194 32.66 -35.43 3.76
CA ARG A 194 31.75 -34.58 2.97
C ARG A 194 31.83 -33.10 3.39
N ARG A 195 31.97 -32.81 4.69
CA ARG A 195 32.14 -31.44 5.21
C ARG A 195 33.47 -30.83 4.76
N LEU A 196 34.56 -31.59 4.80
CA LEU A 196 35.90 -31.16 4.41
C LEU A 196 36.02 -31.01 2.89
N GLN A 197 35.42 -31.91 2.10
CA GLN A 197 35.34 -31.77 0.65
C GLN A 197 34.60 -30.48 0.26
N LYS A 198 33.40 -30.27 0.82
CA LYS A 198 32.62 -29.04 0.58
C LYS A 198 33.41 -27.78 0.95
N LEU A 199 34.12 -27.79 2.09
CA LEU A 199 34.97 -26.67 2.51
C LEU A 199 36.18 -26.46 1.58
N ALA A 200 36.76 -27.52 1.02
CA ALA A 200 37.85 -27.41 0.04
C ALA A 200 37.36 -26.84 -1.30
N ASP A 201 36.17 -27.24 -1.75
CA ASP A 201 35.52 -26.70 -2.94
C ASP A 201 35.17 -25.21 -2.75
N GLU A 202 34.63 -24.83 -1.59
CA GLU A 202 34.31 -23.44 -1.22
C GLU A 202 35.57 -22.56 -1.13
N VAL A 203 36.64 -23.03 -0.48
CA VAL A 203 37.94 -22.31 -0.46
C VAL A 203 38.51 -22.17 -1.88
N GLY A 204 38.28 -23.16 -2.75
CA GLY A 204 38.66 -23.10 -4.17
C GLY A 204 37.92 -22.02 -4.95
N THR A 205 36.62 -21.83 -4.73
CA THR A 205 35.85 -20.74 -5.35
C THR A 205 36.21 -19.38 -4.77
N ASP A 206 36.36 -19.28 -3.45
CA ASP A 206 36.57 -18.01 -2.76
C ASP A 206 37.94 -17.40 -3.10
N LEU A 207 38.96 -18.24 -3.27
CA LEU A 207 40.31 -17.82 -3.66
C LEU A 207 40.34 -17.05 -5.00
N HIS A 208 39.37 -17.27 -5.90
CA HIS A 208 39.25 -16.52 -7.15
C HIS A 208 39.14 -15.01 -6.92
N TYR A 209 38.30 -14.60 -5.95
CA TYR A 209 38.07 -13.20 -5.59
C TYR A 209 39.28 -12.54 -4.91
N TYR A 210 40.27 -13.30 -4.44
CA TYR A 210 41.54 -12.78 -3.94
C TYR A 210 42.61 -12.72 -5.03
N ALA A 211 42.66 -13.74 -5.92
CA ALA A 211 43.63 -13.82 -7.01
C ALA A 211 43.40 -12.77 -8.12
N TYR A 212 42.15 -12.33 -8.33
CA TYR A 212 41.80 -11.34 -9.36
C TYR A 212 42.53 -9.99 -9.17
N LEU A 213 42.76 -9.58 -7.91
CA LEU A 213 43.32 -8.27 -7.53
C LEU A 213 44.60 -7.93 -8.29
N ASP A 214 45.56 -8.85 -8.33
CA ASP A 214 46.86 -8.65 -8.95
C ASP A 214 46.76 -8.46 -10.47
N GLY A 215 45.84 -9.19 -11.11
CA GLY A 215 45.59 -9.10 -12.55
C GLY A 215 44.99 -7.76 -12.95
N VAL A 216 43.92 -7.33 -12.26
CA VAL A 216 43.28 -6.04 -12.55
C VAL A 216 44.17 -4.85 -12.16
N THR A 217 44.91 -4.94 -11.05
CA THR A 217 45.86 -3.91 -10.62
C THR A 217 46.95 -3.67 -11.67
N ARG A 218 47.49 -4.73 -12.30
CA ARG A 218 48.49 -4.59 -13.37
C ARG A 218 47.88 -3.98 -14.64
N ARG A 219 46.64 -4.34 -15.01
CA ARG A 219 45.93 -3.79 -16.19
C ARG A 219 45.62 -2.30 -16.04
N LEU A 220 45.04 -1.87 -14.91
CA LEU A 220 44.64 -0.47 -14.68
C LEU A 220 45.83 0.47 -14.37
N ASN A 221 47.00 -0.06 -14.03
CA ASN A 221 48.23 0.72 -13.82
C ASN A 221 49.17 0.72 -15.03
N ALA A 222 48.84 0.05 -16.14
CA ALA A 222 49.70 -0.03 -17.31
C ALA A 222 49.84 1.33 -18.04
N PRO A 223 51.03 1.67 -18.57
CA PRO A 223 51.18 2.85 -19.43
C PRO A 223 50.36 2.65 -20.71
N GLY A 224 49.38 3.54 -20.93
CA GLY A 224 48.41 3.42 -22.03
C GLY A 224 47.05 2.82 -21.63
N ALA A 225 46.78 2.59 -20.34
CA ALA A 225 45.50 2.07 -19.84
C ALA A 225 44.25 2.91 -20.22
N SER A 226 44.40 4.16 -20.69
CA SER A 226 43.30 4.93 -21.27
C SER A 226 42.70 4.26 -22.52
N ARG A 227 43.51 3.59 -23.34
CA ARG A 227 43.03 2.84 -24.52
C ARG A 227 42.29 1.53 -24.18
N LEU A 228 42.31 1.12 -22.92
CA LEU A 228 41.55 -0.04 -22.48
C LEU A 228 40.04 0.24 -22.54
N VAL A 229 39.65 1.49 -22.35
CA VAL A 229 38.28 1.99 -22.33
C VAL A 229 37.62 1.91 -23.72
N ASP A 230 38.41 1.96 -24.79
CA ASP A 230 37.95 1.83 -26.18
C ASP A 230 37.55 0.37 -26.53
N HIS A 231 37.78 -0.59 -25.63
CA HIS A 231 37.52 -2.02 -25.84
C HIS A 231 36.38 -2.54 -24.94
N GLU A 232 35.53 -3.42 -25.48
CA GLU A 232 34.44 -4.11 -24.76
C GLU A 232 34.94 -4.86 -23.50
N ASN A 233 36.17 -5.37 -23.54
CA ASN A 233 36.85 -6.06 -22.43
C ASN A 233 37.03 -5.19 -21.16
N PHE A 234 36.75 -3.87 -21.22
CA PHE A 234 36.70 -3.00 -20.04
C PHE A 234 35.38 -3.15 -19.28
N GLY A 235 34.26 -3.33 -19.98
CA GLY A 235 32.97 -3.62 -19.36
C GLY A 235 32.96 -4.92 -18.55
N GLU A 236 33.78 -5.90 -18.92
CA GLU A 236 34.03 -7.10 -18.11
C GLU A 236 34.81 -6.80 -16.82
N ILE A 237 35.75 -5.85 -16.84
CA ILE A 237 36.54 -5.49 -15.64
C ILE A 237 35.62 -4.88 -14.59
N LEU A 238 34.71 -3.98 -14.99
CA LEU A 238 33.74 -3.38 -14.09
C LEU A 238 32.85 -4.45 -13.44
N THR A 239 32.26 -5.35 -14.23
CA THR A 239 31.40 -6.44 -13.72
C THR A 239 32.15 -7.37 -12.75
N ASN A 240 33.42 -7.68 -13.02
CA ASN A 240 34.24 -8.50 -12.12
C ASN A 240 34.65 -7.74 -10.84
N LEU A 241 34.93 -6.43 -10.92
CA LEU A 241 35.20 -5.59 -9.75
C LEU A 241 33.98 -5.47 -8.84
N ASP A 242 32.78 -5.24 -9.41
CA ASP A 242 31.53 -5.22 -8.64
C ASP A 242 31.27 -6.57 -7.95
N ALA A 243 31.46 -7.69 -8.65
CA ALA A 243 31.34 -9.02 -8.05
C ALA A 243 32.35 -9.27 -6.92
N CYS A 244 33.60 -8.78 -7.04
CA CYS A 244 34.58 -8.84 -5.96
C CYS A 244 34.17 -7.98 -4.75
N ILE A 245 33.65 -6.77 -4.98
CA ILE A 245 33.19 -5.87 -3.90
C ILE A 245 31.95 -6.46 -3.20
N GLU A 246 30.99 -7.00 -3.95
CA GLU A 246 29.80 -7.65 -3.40
C GLU A 246 30.18 -8.89 -2.57
N PHE A 247 31.12 -9.71 -3.04
CA PHE A 247 31.66 -10.85 -2.28
C PHE A 247 32.31 -10.41 -0.96
N MET A 248 33.26 -9.47 -1.00
CA MET A 248 33.93 -8.99 0.23
C MET A 248 32.95 -8.32 1.21
N THR A 249 31.88 -7.70 0.70
CA THR A 249 30.81 -7.10 1.54
C THR A 249 29.93 -8.16 2.22
N LYS A 250 29.71 -9.31 1.57
CA LYS A 250 28.95 -10.44 2.13
C LYS A 250 29.75 -11.26 3.16
N HIS A 251 31.08 -11.22 3.11
CA HIS A 251 31.99 -12.04 3.92
C HIS A 251 32.90 -11.18 4.85
N PRO A 252 32.35 -10.33 5.74
CA PRO A 252 33.15 -9.46 6.61
C PRO A 252 33.98 -10.23 7.65
N ASP A 253 33.57 -11.46 8.02
CA ASP A 253 34.31 -12.33 8.93
C ASP A 253 35.60 -12.91 8.32
N TYR A 254 35.83 -12.72 7.02
CA TYR A 254 37.01 -13.25 6.34
C TYR A 254 38.25 -12.39 6.62
N ARG A 255 39.36 -13.09 6.86
CA ARG A 255 40.65 -12.45 7.16
C ARG A 255 41.05 -11.49 6.02
N ASP A 256 41.50 -10.29 6.41
CA ASP A 256 41.98 -9.23 5.53
C ASP A 256 40.94 -8.72 4.50
N ALA A 257 39.65 -9.11 4.59
CA ALA A 257 38.58 -8.75 3.65
C ALA A 257 38.37 -7.24 3.51
N GLU A 258 38.38 -6.48 4.62
CA GLU A 258 38.33 -5.01 4.59
C GLU A 258 39.46 -4.39 3.75
N SER A 259 40.66 -4.99 3.79
CA SER A 259 41.81 -4.50 3.02
C SER A 259 41.66 -4.79 1.52
N TYR A 260 41.10 -5.95 1.16
CA TYR A 260 40.78 -6.26 -0.24
C TYR A 260 39.61 -5.41 -0.76
N LEU A 261 38.56 -5.19 0.04
CA LEU A 261 37.43 -4.32 -0.28
C LEU A 261 37.88 -2.89 -0.56
N ALA A 262 38.69 -2.29 0.32
CA ALA A 262 39.21 -0.93 0.12
C ALA A 262 40.10 -0.81 -1.13
N ARG A 263 40.89 -1.85 -1.45
CA ARG A 263 41.68 -1.91 -2.70
C ARG A 263 40.78 -2.04 -3.93
N TYR A 264 39.75 -2.89 -3.90
CA TYR A 264 38.83 -3.04 -5.02
C TYR A 264 38.00 -1.79 -5.28
N GLN A 265 37.52 -1.10 -4.23
CA GLN A 265 36.89 0.22 -4.36
C GLN A 265 37.85 1.24 -4.98
N SER A 266 39.12 1.30 -4.54
CA SER A 266 40.13 2.18 -5.14
C SER A 266 40.39 1.88 -6.63
N LEU A 267 40.38 0.59 -7.01
CA LEU A 267 40.53 0.15 -8.39
C LEU A 267 39.29 0.45 -9.25
N LEU A 268 38.08 0.34 -8.69
CA LEU A 268 36.83 0.74 -9.34
C LEU A 268 36.81 2.25 -9.61
N THR A 269 37.10 3.08 -8.61
CA THR A 269 37.22 4.54 -8.78
C THR A 269 38.29 4.89 -9.82
N LYS A 270 39.40 4.15 -9.87
CA LYS A 270 40.43 4.34 -10.91
C LYS A 270 39.95 3.93 -12.31
N ALA A 271 39.20 2.83 -12.45
CA ALA A 271 38.64 2.42 -13.72
C ALA A 271 37.64 3.48 -14.24
N LEU A 272 36.72 3.92 -13.39
CA LEU A 272 35.76 4.98 -13.71
C LEU A 272 36.46 6.30 -14.07
N HIS A 273 37.54 6.68 -13.39
CA HIS A 273 38.32 7.85 -13.76
C HIS A 273 39.04 7.72 -15.12
N LEU A 274 39.51 6.52 -15.50
CA LEU A 274 40.04 6.29 -16.85
C LEU A 274 38.96 6.46 -17.92
N LEU A 275 37.72 6.04 -17.64
CA LEU A 275 36.56 6.28 -18.51
C LEU A 275 36.22 7.77 -18.63
N GLU A 276 36.19 8.51 -17.52
CA GLU A 276 35.99 9.97 -17.51
C GLU A 276 37.03 10.69 -18.39
N VAL A 277 38.31 10.33 -18.26
CA VAL A 277 39.40 10.95 -19.02
C VAL A 277 39.35 10.58 -20.51
N GLY A 278 39.04 9.32 -20.84
CA GLY A 278 38.85 8.87 -22.23
C GLY A 278 37.70 9.60 -22.92
N PHE A 279 36.53 9.63 -22.27
CA PHE A 279 35.35 10.34 -22.75
C PHE A 279 35.60 11.85 -22.89
N SER A 280 36.26 12.48 -21.92
CA SER A 280 36.64 13.89 -22.00
C SER A 280 37.55 14.19 -23.19
N SER A 281 38.58 13.36 -23.42
CA SER A 281 39.50 13.54 -24.56
C SER A 281 38.79 13.40 -25.91
N HIS A 282 37.84 12.46 -26.03
CA HIS A 282 37.03 12.29 -27.24
C HIS A 282 36.08 13.48 -27.46
N LEU A 283 35.39 13.92 -26.40
CA LEU A 283 34.52 15.11 -26.43
C LEU A 283 35.28 16.38 -26.84
N GLU A 284 36.49 16.61 -26.33
CA GLU A 284 37.29 17.79 -26.69
C GLU A 284 37.77 17.75 -28.14
N GLN A 285 38.15 16.58 -28.67
CA GLN A 285 38.47 16.40 -30.10
C GLN A 285 37.27 16.77 -30.99
N THR A 286 36.11 16.16 -30.72
CA THR A 286 34.87 16.39 -31.49
C THR A 286 34.39 17.84 -31.38
N SER A 287 34.46 18.44 -30.18
CA SER A 287 34.16 19.86 -29.97
C SER A 287 35.08 20.77 -30.80
N SER A 288 36.38 20.47 -30.80
CA SER A 288 37.40 21.24 -31.52
C SER A 288 37.23 21.17 -33.04
N GLU A 289 36.78 20.05 -33.61
CA GLU A 289 36.47 19.98 -35.05
C GLU A 289 35.18 20.73 -35.40
N ILE A 290 34.08 20.42 -34.71
CA ILE A 290 32.75 20.93 -35.07
C ILE A 290 32.64 22.44 -34.86
N SER A 291 33.29 22.98 -33.81
CA SER A 291 33.31 24.44 -33.56
C SER A 291 33.98 25.21 -34.71
N LYS A 292 35.02 24.63 -35.34
CA LYS A 292 35.66 25.24 -36.53
C LYS A 292 34.74 25.21 -37.74
N GLN A 293 34.02 24.10 -37.95
CA GLN A 293 33.08 23.94 -39.07
C GLN A 293 31.86 24.89 -38.94
N ILE A 294 31.33 25.07 -37.74
CA ILE A 294 30.23 26.02 -37.47
C ILE A 294 30.68 27.47 -37.70
N LEU A 295 31.87 27.86 -37.21
CA LEU A 295 32.41 29.21 -37.43
C LEU A 295 32.70 29.53 -38.91
N ALA A 296 33.04 28.53 -39.72
CA ALA A 296 33.19 28.68 -41.16
C ALA A 296 31.84 28.80 -41.92
N THR A 297 30.71 28.49 -41.28
CA THR A 297 29.42 28.29 -41.95
C THR A 297 28.45 29.46 -41.73
N GLN A 298 28.01 30.07 -42.83
CA GLN A 298 27.09 31.23 -42.79
C GLN A 298 25.60 30.84 -42.78
N SER A 299 25.22 29.69 -43.35
CA SER A 299 23.82 29.24 -43.40
C SER A 299 23.36 28.61 -42.08
N GLU A 300 22.21 29.03 -41.57
CA GLU A 300 21.65 28.54 -40.29
C GLU A 300 21.31 27.05 -40.33
N ALA A 301 20.62 26.58 -41.38
CA ALA A 301 20.30 25.16 -41.57
C ALA A 301 21.56 24.29 -41.63
N ALA A 302 22.65 24.80 -42.20
CA ALA A 302 23.93 24.11 -42.22
C ALA A 302 24.61 24.10 -40.84
N ARG A 303 24.49 25.17 -40.03
CA ARG A 303 24.93 25.14 -38.61
C ARG A 303 24.15 24.13 -37.79
N HIS A 304 22.83 24.02 -37.98
CA HIS A 304 22.00 23.02 -37.30
C HIS A 304 22.44 21.58 -37.66
N ALA A 305 22.59 21.30 -38.96
CA ALA A 305 23.06 19.99 -39.44
C ALA A 305 24.45 19.60 -38.89
N LEU A 306 25.37 20.57 -38.72
CA LEU A 306 26.67 20.34 -38.08
C LEU A 306 26.53 20.15 -36.55
N ALA A 307 25.69 20.95 -35.90
CA ALA A 307 25.51 20.96 -34.46
C ALA A 307 24.77 19.72 -33.91
N TYR A 308 23.98 19.02 -34.73
CA TYR A 308 23.32 17.77 -34.35
C TYR A 308 23.80 16.59 -35.21
N GLY A 309 23.56 16.58 -36.52
CA GLY A 309 23.88 15.43 -37.39
C GLY A 309 25.36 15.05 -37.46
N ARG A 310 26.26 16.01 -37.68
CA ARG A 310 27.72 15.74 -37.64
C ARG A 310 28.23 15.47 -36.22
N SER A 311 27.59 16.07 -35.21
CA SER A 311 27.89 15.79 -33.79
C SER A 311 27.56 14.34 -33.43
N GLU A 312 26.38 13.86 -33.81
CA GLU A 312 25.97 12.46 -33.64
C GLU A 312 26.95 11.50 -34.31
N GLN A 313 27.28 11.74 -35.59
CA GLN A 313 28.21 10.88 -36.33
C GLN A 313 29.58 10.76 -35.65
N MET A 314 30.15 11.88 -35.18
CA MET A 314 31.48 11.88 -34.56
C MET A 314 31.48 11.34 -33.12
N LEU A 315 30.40 11.51 -32.37
CA LEU A 315 30.26 10.95 -31.02
C LEU A 315 30.08 9.43 -31.05
N LEU A 316 29.38 8.90 -32.06
CA LEU A 316 29.19 7.47 -32.25
C LEU A 316 30.32 6.79 -33.04
N GLU A 317 31.35 7.52 -33.50
CA GLU A 317 32.53 6.95 -34.16
C GLU A 317 33.41 6.12 -33.18
N ALA A 318 33.20 6.27 -31.88
CA ALA A 318 33.91 5.57 -30.81
C ALA A 318 33.03 4.52 -30.08
N ASP A 319 32.37 3.63 -30.84
CA ASP A 319 31.42 2.61 -30.35
C ASP A 319 31.79 2.00 -28.98
N GLY A 320 32.99 1.44 -28.85
CA GLY A 320 33.43 0.75 -27.62
C GLY A 320 33.52 1.65 -26.38
N LEU A 321 33.91 2.93 -26.56
CA LEU A 321 33.93 3.93 -25.50
C LEU A 321 32.50 4.31 -25.07
N ILE A 322 31.61 4.50 -26.04
CA ILE A 322 30.20 4.85 -25.78
C ILE A 322 29.45 3.70 -25.12
N ILE A 323 29.63 2.46 -25.56
CA ILE A 323 29.05 1.26 -24.92
C ILE A 323 29.52 1.12 -23.46
N ASN A 324 30.79 1.42 -23.18
CA ASN A 324 31.32 1.41 -21.81
C ASN A 324 30.76 2.56 -20.96
N VAL A 325 30.53 3.76 -21.52
CA VAL A 325 29.78 4.85 -20.86
C VAL A 325 28.35 4.41 -20.55
N GLN A 326 27.63 3.88 -21.53
CA GLN A 326 26.24 3.42 -21.38
C GLN A 326 26.14 2.35 -20.28
N ARG A 327 27.06 1.37 -20.20
CA ARG A 327 27.09 0.38 -19.12
C ARG A 327 27.25 1.02 -17.72
N VAL A 328 28.08 2.05 -17.61
CA VAL A 328 28.26 2.80 -16.35
C VAL A 328 27.01 3.58 -15.95
N ILE A 329 26.25 4.11 -16.92
CA ILE A 329 24.95 4.76 -16.66
C ILE A 329 23.90 3.74 -16.22
N HIS A 330 23.75 2.60 -16.91
CA HIS A 330 22.77 1.56 -16.54
C HIS A 330 23.05 0.91 -15.16
N ASN A 331 24.26 1.03 -14.63
CA ASN A 331 24.59 0.56 -13.27
C ASN A 331 24.06 1.49 -12.16
N CYS A 332 23.63 2.72 -12.48
CA CYS A 332 23.04 3.66 -11.51
C CYS A 332 21.66 4.21 -11.91
N TYR A 333 21.27 4.17 -13.19
CA TYR A 333 20.00 4.69 -13.67
C TYR A 333 19.26 3.69 -14.57
N ASP A 334 17.94 3.63 -14.39
CA ASP A 334 17.03 2.97 -15.33
C ASP A 334 16.84 3.81 -16.61
N GLN A 335 16.23 3.23 -17.66
CA GLN A 335 16.00 3.88 -18.97
C GLN A 335 15.37 5.27 -18.85
N PHE A 336 14.51 5.50 -17.84
CA PHE A 336 13.81 6.77 -17.60
C PHE A 336 14.57 7.75 -16.68
N GLY A 337 15.79 7.40 -16.23
CA GLY A 337 16.63 8.23 -15.36
C GLY A 337 16.39 8.07 -13.84
N HIS A 338 15.54 7.13 -13.41
CA HIS A 338 15.31 6.82 -12.00
C HIS A 338 16.50 6.06 -11.37
N PRO A 339 16.83 6.29 -10.09
CA PRO A 339 18.01 5.70 -9.45
C PRO A 339 17.85 4.20 -9.13
N ILE A 340 18.83 3.40 -9.54
CA ILE A 340 18.95 1.97 -9.19
C ILE A 340 19.84 1.85 -7.95
N LEU A 341 19.21 1.66 -6.79
CA LEU A 341 19.90 1.61 -5.48
C LEU A 341 20.71 0.31 -5.27
N GLY A 342 21.87 0.22 -5.92
CA GLY A 342 22.88 -0.83 -5.74
C GLY A 342 24.00 -0.46 -4.76
N GLY A 343 24.77 -1.46 -4.30
CA GLY A 343 25.80 -1.27 -3.26
C GLY A 343 26.94 -0.31 -3.58
N ASN A 344 27.21 -0.04 -4.87
CA ASN A 344 28.23 0.91 -5.33
C ASN A 344 27.61 2.20 -5.92
N PHE A 345 26.30 2.44 -5.75
CA PHE A 345 25.54 3.52 -6.41
C PHE A 345 26.20 4.91 -6.27
N ASP A 346 26.71 5.25 -5.08
CA ASP A 346 27.35 6.55 -4.85
C ASP A 346 28.60 6.78 -5.74
N THR A 347 29.34 5.72 -6.07
CA THR A 347 30.54 5.87 -6.93
C THR A 347 30.13 6.01 -8.40
N TYR A 348 29.17 5.19 -8.85
CA TYR A 348 28.64 5.23 -10.21
C TYR A 348 27.87 6.52 -10.52
N SER A 349 27.05 7.02 -9.59
CA SER A 349 26.27 8.27 -9.76
C SER A 349 27.14 9.53 -9.77
N ASN A 350 28.24 9.56 -8.98
CA ASN A 350 29.23 10.64 -9.05
C ASN A 350 29.91 10.69 -10.44
N THR A 351 30.40 9.56 -10.95
CA THR A 351 30.98 9.51 -12.31
C THR A 351 29.95 9.81 -13.39
N ALA A 352 28.70 9.32 -13.29
CA ALA A 352 27.64 9.68 -14.22
C ALA A 352 27.40 11.20 -14.24
N THR A 353 27.38 11.85 -13.06
CA THR A 353 27.25 13.32 -12.95
C THR A 353 28.43 14.06 -13.60
N ASN A 354 29.67 13.55 -13.44
CA ASN A 354 30.85 14.08 -14.12
C ASN A 354 30.72 13.95 -15.65
N LEU A 355 30.35 12.77 -16.16
CA LEU A 355 30.16 12.51 -17.58
C LEU A 355 29.09 13.41 -18.20
N PHE A 356 27.94 13.59 -17.50
CA PHE A 356 26.91 14.55 -17.90
C PHE A 356 27.45 15.99 -17.93
N SER A 357 28.27 16.40 -16.96
CA SER A 357 28.82 17.76 -16.93
C SER A 357 29.80 18.01 -18.07
N THR A 358 30.69 17.07 -18.37
CA THR A 358 31.64 17.20 -19.48
C THR A 358 30.91 17.24 -20.83
N TYR A 359 29.85 16.44 -20.99
CA TYR A 359 28.97 16.50 -22.15
C TYR A 359 28.26 17.87 -22.24
N ALA A 360 27.64 18.34 -21.17
CA ALA A 360 26.94 19.64 -21.13
C ALA A 360 27.89 20.82 -21.42
N ASP A 361 29.12 20.82 -20.87
CA ASP A 361 30.14 21.83 -21.17
C ASP A 361 30.67 21.74 -22.61
N MET A 362 30.74 20.55 -23.20
CA MET A 362 31.09 20.36 -24.62
C MET A 362 30.00 20.92 -25.54
N ARG A 363 28.72 20.63 -25.25
CA ARG A 363 27.57 21.10 -26.04
C ARG A 363 27.33 22.60 -25.89
N ASP A 364 27.48 23.17 -24.69
CA ASP A 364 27.39 24.62 -24.48
C ASP A 364 28.45 25.37 -25.29
N ARG A 365 29.71 24.90 -25.34
CA ARG A 365 30.77 25.47 -26.21
C ARG A 365 30.37 25.51 -27.69
N ILE A 366 29.74 24.44 -28.19
CA ILE A 366 29.29 24.31 -29.60
C ILE A 366 28.08 25.21 -29.90
N LEU A 367 27.09 25.23 -29.00
CA LEU A 367 25.78 25.84 -29.26
C LEU A 367 25.68 27.32 -28.85
N ARG A 368 26.49 27.78 -27.89
CA ARG A 368 26.50 29.18 -27.39
C ARG A 368 26.58 30.25 -28.49
N PRO A 369 27.37 30.12 -29.58
CA PRO A 369 27.38 31.12 -30.67
C PRO A 369 26.03 31.22 -31.38
N THR A 370 25.33 30.09 -31.56
CA THR A 370 24.00 30.04 -32.15
C THR A 370 22.96 30.60 -31.17
N THR A 371 22.96 30.16 -29.90
CA THR A 371 22.07 30.69 -28.85
C THR A 371 22.18 32.21 -28.71
N GLN A 372 23.39 32.78 -28.76
CA GLN A 372 23.58 34.23 -28.72
C GLN A 372 23.00 34.93 -29.98
N HIS A 373 23.10 34.30 -31.15
CA HIS A 373 22.50 34.81 -32.38
C HIS A 373 20.97 34.90 -32.27
N ASP A 374 20.30 33.85 -31.81
CA ASP A 374 18.84 33.84 -31.67
C ASP A 374 18.37 34.85 -30.62
N LEU A 375 19.09 34.99 -29.51
CA LEU A 375 18.80 36.01 -28.49
C LEU A 375 18.87 37.43 -29.09
N ASP A 376 19.82 37.71 -29.97
CA ASP A 376 19.96 39.01 -30.63
C ASP A 376 19.04 39.19 -31.87
N VAL A 377 18.47 38.11 -32.41
CA VAL A 377 17.34 38.16 -33.35
C VAL A 377 16.04 38.46 -32.60
N PHE A 378 15.71 37.68 -31.55
CA PHE A 378 14.55 37.87 -30.69
C PHE A 378 14.50 39.28 -30.07
N ARG A 379 15.64 39.85 -29.66
CA ARG A 379 15.75 41.25 -29.18
C ARG A 379 15.49 42.33 -30.23
N LYS A 380 15.49 41.99 -31.53
CA LYS A 380 15.06 42.87 -32.64
C LYS A 380 13.59 42.61 -32.95
N GLU A 381 13.19 41.35 -33.09
CA GLU A 381 11.78 40.98 -33.30
C GLU A 381 10.88 41.56 -32.21
N ALA A 382 11.26 41.51 -30.93
CA ALA A 382 10.49 42.10 -29.83
C ALA A 382 10.46 43.65 -29.81
N LYS A 383 11.07 44.33 -30.79
CA LYS A 383 11.02 45.79 -30.99
C LYS A 383 10.37 46.19 -32.32
N GLU A 384 10.52 45.36 -33.35
CA GLU A 384 10.08 45.63 -34.72
C GLU A 384 8.77 44.88 -35.09
N ILE A 385 8.54 43.74 -34.45
CA ILE A 385 7.37 42.85 -34.61
C ILE A 385 6.58 42.88 -33.29
N ASN A 386 5.30 42.48 -33.31
CA ASN A 386 4.51 42.31 -32.09
C ASN A 386 5.22 41.35 -31.12
N ILE A 387 5.38 41.78 -29.86
CA ILE A 387 6.02 41.04 -28.76
C ILE A 387 5.45 39.62 -28.65
N GLU A 388 4.13 39.47 -28.81
CA GLU A 388 3.46 38.17 -28.79
C GLU A 388 4.07 37.19 -29.82
N THR A 389 4.23 37.61 -31.07
CA THR A 389 4.79 36.78 -32.15
C THR A 389 6.27 36.47 -31.93
N ALA A 390 7.06 37.46 -31.50
CA ALA A 390 8.47 37.25 -31.19
C ALA A 390 8.66 36.20 -30.08
N CYS A 391 7.81 36.24 -29.03
CA CYS A 391 7.81 35.23 -27.97
C CYS A 391 7.40 33.84 -28.47
N ARG A 392 6.41 33.73 -29.37
CA ARG A 392 6.03 32.44 -30.00
C ARG A 392 7.20 31.84 -30.79
N ASN A 393 7.85 32.63 -31.65
CA ASN A 393 8.99 32.20 -32.45
C ASN A 393 10.14 31.66 -31.57
N PHE A 394 10.51 32.42 -30.54
CA PHE A 394 11.60 32.06 -29.63
C PHE A 394 11.32 30.77 -28.84
N ILE A 395 10.09 30.55 -28.38
CA ILE A 395 9.69 29.32 -27.69
C ILE A 395 9.78 28.11 -28.63
N LYS A 396 9.29 28.22 -29.88
CA LYS A 396 9.40 27.15 -30.88
C LYS A 396 10.86 26.76 -31.15
N GLN A 397 11.72 27.74 -31.41
CA GLN A 397 13.15 27.52 -31.64
C GLN A 397 13.85 26.85 -30.44
N CYS A 398 13.45 27.20 -29.21
CA CYS A 398 13.98 26.58 -28.00
C CYS A 398 13.52 25.12 -27.84
N TYR A 399 12.26 24.81 -28.13
CA TYR A 399 11.71 23.46 -28.03
C TYR A 399 12.30 22.52 -29.10
N GLU A 400 12.36 22.95 -30.36
CA GLU A 400 13.01 22.21 -31.45
C GLU A 400 14.45 21.84 -31.10
N ARG A 401 15.23 22.79 -30.57
CA ARG A 401 16.62 22.55 -30.18
C ARG A 401 16.74 21.65 -28.96
N SER A 402 15.91 21.82 -27.93
CA SER A 402 15.90 20.92 -26.78
C SER A 402 15.50 19.49 -27.14
N PHE A 403 14.65 19.29 -28.16
CA PHE A 403 14.29 17.95 -28.65
C PHE A 403 15.46 17.29 -29.41
N ASN A 404 16.10 18.02 -30.33
CA ASN A 404 17.29 17.53 -31.04
C ASN A 404 18.44 17.20 -30.06
N GLU A 405 18.61 18.00 -29.00
CA GLU A 405 19.59 17.73 -27.95
C GLU A 405 19.23 16.52 -27.08
N ALA A 406 17.95 16.35 -26.71
CA ALA A 406 17.49 15.19 -25.96
C ALA A 406 17.66 13.88 -26.75
N GLY A 407 17.36 13.90 -28.06
CA GLY A 407 17.61 12.75 -28.94
C GLY A 407 19.10 12.39 -29.06
N LEU A 408 20.00 13.38 -29.06
CA LEU A 408 21.44 13.14 -29.03
C LEU A 408 21.90 12.58 -27.67
N PHE A 409 21.39 13.13 -26.57
CA PHE A 409 21.68 12.66 -25.20
C PHE A 409 21.22 11.21 -24.99
N SER A 410 20.01 10.85 -25.46
CA SER A 410 19.47 9.48 -25.46
C SER A 410 20.39 8.51 -26.22
N LYS A 411 20.92 8.90 -27.39
CA LYS A 411 21.87 8.07 -28.14
C LYS A 411 23.22 7.89 -27.45
N VAL A 412 23.73 8.92 -26.77
CA VAL A 412 25.04 8.86 -26.07
C VAL A 412 24.96 8.06 -24.76
N PHE A 413 23.93 8.28 -23.94
CA PHE A 413 23.84 7.72 -22.58
C PHE A 413 22.81 6.60 -22.41
N SER A 414 21.99 6.32 -23.43
CA SER A 414 20.89 5.32 -23.41
C SER A 414 19.82 5.55 -22.34
N ILE A 415 19.64 6.81 -21.91
CA ILE A 415 18.60 7.21 -20.96
C ILE A 415 17.81 8.41 -21.47
N GLU A 416 16.52 8.42 -21.16
CA GLU A 416 15.59 9.49 -21.45
C GLU A 416 15.08 10.06 -20.11
N PRO A 417 15.83 10.99 -19.49
CA PRO A 417 15.61 11.42 -18.12
C PRO A 417 14.32 12.21 -17.97
N GLN A 418 13.27 11.55 -17.47
CA GLN A 418 11.96 12.16 -17.22
C GLN A 418 11.98 13.08 -16.00
N PHE A 419 10.94 13.89 -15.82
CA PHE A 419 10.82 14.73 -14.64
C PHE A 419 10.60 13.89 -13.37
N ASP A 420 11.62 13.83 -12.52
CA ASP A 420 11.56 13.21 -11.20
C ASP A 420 11.71 14.27 -10.10
N THR A 421 11.13 13.97 -8.93
CA THR A 421 11.30 14.74 -7.69
C THR A 421 12.41 14.22 -6.80
N ASP A 422 12.94 13.02 -7.05
CA ASP A 422 14.08 12.48 -6.30
C ASP A 422 15.38 13.24 -6.62
N SER A 423 16.03 13.71 -5.55
CA SER A 423 17.38 14.25 -5.52
C SER A 423 18.48 13.34 -6.09
N GLN A 424 18.28 12.02 -6.09
CA GLN A 424 19.25 11.05 -6.61
C GLN A 424 19.01 10.66 -8.08
N SER A 425 17.99 11.21 -8.76
CA SER A 425 17.69 10.94 -10.17
C SER A 425 18.70 11.56 -11.15
N ALA A 426 18.85 10.97 -12.35
CA ALA A 426 19.65 11.54 -13.44
C ALA A 426 19.15 12.94 -13.83
N TYR A 427 17.84 13.13 -13.77
CA TYR A 427 17.19 14.43 -13.98
C TYR A 427 17.63 15.48 -12.94
N ALA A 428 17.72 15.11 -11.65
CA ALA A 428 18.22 16.01 -10.62
C ALA A 428 19.71 16.35 -10.81
N ALA A 429 20.53 15.37 -11.20
CA ALA A 429 21.94 15.59 -11.55
C ALA A 429 22.08 16.63 -12.69
N LEU A 430 21.32 16.45 -13.77
CA LEU A 430 21.26 17.41 -14.89
C LEU A 430 20.74 18.80 -14.45
N LYS A 431 19.81 18.88 -13.49
CA LYS A 431 19.28 20.15 -12.98
C LYS A 431 20.29 20.98 -12.19
N THR A 432 21.34 20.36 -11.63
CA THR A 432 22.45 21.10 -11.03
C THR A 432 23.29 21.85 -12.08
N GLN A 433 23.29 21.38 -13.32
CA GLN A 433 24.15 21.86 -14.41
C GLN A 433 23.49 23.01 -15.17
N GLN A 434 23.23 24.11 -14.47
CA GLN A 434 22.62 25.33 -15.04
C GLN A 434 23.59 26.04 -15.99
N LYS A 435 23.55 25.68 -17.27
CA LYS A 435 24.33 26.27 -18.38
C LYS A 435 23.44 27.21 -19.22
N ALA A 436 23.95 27.74 -20.34
CA ALA A 436 23.18 28.64 -21.20
C ALA A 436 22.18 27.87 -22.11
N LEU A 437 22.43 26.58 -22.35
CA LEU A 437 21.58 25.71 -23.16
C LEU A 437 20.26 25.36 -22.45
N VAL A 438 19.15 25.44 -23.19
CA VAL A 438 17.86 24.88 -22.80
C VAL A 438 17.91 23.37 -23.00
N ASN A 439 17.73 22.62 -21.93
CA ASN A 439 17.62 21.16 -21.95
C ASN A 439 16.44 20.70 -21.09
N VAL A 440 16.18 19.39 -21.02
CA VAL A 440 15.07 18.82 -20.25
C VAL A 440 15.07 19.30 -18.80
N ALA A 441 16.23 19.47 -18.15
CA ALA A 441 16.29 19.92 -16.77
C ALA A 441 16.22 21.46 -16.60
N ASN A 442 16.85 22.21 -17.52
CA ASN A 442 17.18 23.63 -17.41
C ASN A 442 16.31 24.52 -18.32
N LEU A 443 15.14 24.93 -17.81
CA LEU A 443 14.22 25.87 -18.47
C LEU A 443 14.48 27.35 -18.13
N ALA A 444 15.41 27.63 -17.20
CA ALA A 444 15.70 28.98 -16.72
C ALA A 444 16.17 29.98 -17.82
N PRO A 445 16.94 29.59 -18.86
CA PRO A 445 17.33 30.53 -19.92
C PRO A 445 16.14 31.09 -20.72
N VAL A 446 15.08 30.30 -20.90
CA VAL A 446 13.83 30.75 -21.55
C VAL A 446 13.13 31.78 -20.68
N ALA A 447 12.93 31.45 -19.40
CA ALA A 447 12.24 32.32 -18.45
C ALA A 447 12.96 33.65 -18.20
N THR A 448 14.28 33.62 -17.99
CA THR A 448 15.08 34.85 -17.76
C THR A 448 15.15 35.75 -18.98
N THR A 449 14.93 35.20 -20.18
CA THR A 449 14.85 35.96 -21.43
C THR A 449 13.46 36.56 -21.67
N LEU A 450 12.38 35.82 -21.39
CA LEU A 450 11.00 36.27 -21.59
C LEU A 450 10.52 37.25 -20.52
N GLN A 451 10.79 36.98 -19.23
CA GLN A 451 10.22 37.74 -18.11
C GLN A 451 10.52 39.25 -18.17
N PRO A 452 11.74 39.74 -18.47
CA PRO A 452 12.01 41.18 -18.51
C PRO A 452 11.26 41.93 -19.63
N ILE A 453 10.99 41.26 -20.75
CA ILE A 453 10.22 41.84 -21.86
C ILE A 453 8.74 41.85 -21.52
N LEU A 454 8.20 40.74 -20.99
CA LEU A 454 6.81 40.65 -20.55
C LEU A 454 6.49 41.61 -19.39
N GLN A 455 7.45 41.91 -18.51
CA GLN A 455 7.33 42.96 -17.47
C GLN A 455 7.12 44.37 -18.05
N SER A 456 7.54 44.62 -19.30
CA SER A 456 7.38 45.90 -19.98
C SER A 456 6.14 45.96 -20.88
N ALA A 457 5.43 44.84 -21.07
CA ALA A 457 4.26 44.71 -21.93
C ALA A 457 2.95 44.78 -21.13
N ASP A 458 1.83 45.00 -21.84
CA ASP A 458 0.50 44.93 -21.23
C ASP A 458 0.16 43.51 -20.76
N LEU A 459 -0.58 43.42 -19.65
CA LEU A 459 -1.03 42.14 -19.07
C LEU A 459 -1.77 41.25 -20.08
N GLN A 460 -2.51 41.85 -21.02
CA GLN A 460 -3.19 41.13 -22.10
C GLN A 460 -2.22 40.36 -23.01
N VAL A 461 -1.04 40.91 -23.32
CA VAL A 461 -0.03 40.23 -24.16
C VAL A 461 0.51 38.99 -23.44
N THR A 462 0.75 39.11 -22.13
CA THR A 462 1.13 37.95 -21.28
C THR A 462 0.00 36.91 -21.24
N CYS A 463 -1.26 37.33 -21.13
CA CYS A 463 -2.42 36.44 -21.15
C CYS A 463 -2.58 35.70 -22.49
N ASN A 464 -2.46 36.39 -23.62
CA ASN A 464 -2.53 35.82 -24.97
C ASN A 464 -1.42 34.78 -25.19
N LEU A 465 -0.20 35.06 -24.71
CA LEU A 465 0.93 34.15 -24.82
C LEU A 465 0.71 32.88 -23.98
N LEU A 466 0.24 33.01 -22.73
CA LEU A 466 -0.07 31.88 -21.84
C LEU A 466 -1.20 31.00 -22.37
N GLY A 467 -2.29 31.61 -22.86
CA GLY A 467 -3.39 30.89 -23.47
C GLY A 467 -2.94 30.12 -24.72
N TRP A 468 -2.10 30.73 -25.56
CA TRP A 468 -1.52 30.03 -26.72
C TRP A 468 -0.59 28.87 -26.33
N ILE A 469 0.35 29.07 -25.40
CA ILE A 469 1.25 27.99 -24.92
C ILE A 469 0.43 26.81 -24.36
N THR A 470 -0.62 27.12 -23.60
CA THR A 470 -1.52 26.12 -23.01
C THR A 470 -2.28 25.35 -24.10
N ASN A 471 -2.83 26.05 -25.09
CA ASN A 471 -3.64 25.42 -26.13
C ASN A 471 -2.81 24.63 -27.16
N GLU A 472 -1.57 25.05 -27.49
CA GLU A 472 -0.77 24.40 -28.52
C GLU A 472 0.12 23.25 -28.00
N TYR A 473 0.40 23.18 -26.69
CA TYR A 473 1.29 22.16 -26.12
C TYR A 473 0.78 21.45 -24.87
N LEU A 474 -0.26 21.94 -24.19
CA LEU A 474 -0.79 21.30 -22.97
C LEU A 474 -2.18 20.68 -23.17
N LEU A 475 -2.92 21.09 -24.21
CA LEU A 475 -4.23 20.54 -24.59
C LEU A 475 -4.09 19.70 -25.86
N LEU A 476 -3.55 18.48 -25.72
CA LEU A 476 -3.57 17.49 -26.79
C LEU A 476 -5.03 17.14 -27.13
N GLU A 477 -5.43 17.28 -28.39
CA GLU A 477 -6.72 16.79 -28.86
C GLU A 477 -6.67 15.25 -29.00
N TYR A 478 -7.75 14.56 -28.61
CA TYR A 478 -7.79 13.10 -28.43
C TYR A 478 -7.59 12.26 -29.72
N ASP A 479 -7.45 12.90 -30.88
CA ASP A 479 -7.36 12.28 -32.20
C ASP A 479 -5.99 12.51 -32.91
N GLU A 480 -5.04 13.25 -32.32
CA GLU A 480 -3.68 13.40 -32.88
C GLU A 480 -2.74 12.26 -32.46
N GLU A 481 -1.90 11.79 -33.39
CA GLU A 481 -0.87 10.77 -33.08
C GLU A 481 0.23 11.38 -32.18
N GLU A 482 0.43 10.81 -30.98
CA GLU A 482 1.43 11.25 -30.00
C GLU A 482 2.88 11.05 -30.53
N THR A 483 3.36 12.00 -31.32
CA THR A 483 4.77 12.05 -31.73
C THR A 483 5.67 12.31 -30.53
N GLN A 484 6.88 11.72 -30.51
CA GLN A 484 7.87 11.98 -29.45
C GLN A 484 8.21 13.48 -29.29
N TYR A 485 8.10 14.25 -30.37
CA TYR A 485 8.24 15.71 -30.33
C TYR A 485 7.12 16.39 -29.54
N SER A 486 5.86 15.96 -29.73
CA SER A 486 4.72 16.49 -29.00
C SER A 486 4.82 16.21 -27.49
N ILE A 487 5.15 14.97 -27.10
CA ILE A 487 5.37 14.56 -25.71
C ILE A 487 6.48 15.42 -25.06
N HIS A 488 7.61 15.59 -25.76
CA HIS A 488 8.71 16.44 -25.29
C HIS A 488 8.30 17.91 -25.12
N CYS A 489 7.55 18.48 -26.07
CA CYS A 489 7.03 19.85 -25.97
C CYS A 489 6.00 20.02 -24.86
N HIS A 490 5.16 19.02 -24.60
CA HIS A 490 4.21 18.99 -23.48
C HIS A 490 4.94 19.08 -22.14
N ASP A 491 5.95 18.24 -21.92
CA ASP A 491 6.66 18.17 -20.64
C ASP A 491 7.52 19.41 -20.36
N LEU A 492 8.18 19.96 -21.40
CA LEU A 492 8.82 21.27 -21.30
C LEU A 492 7.79 22.38 -20.98
N THR A 493 6.61 22.33 -21.60
CA THR A 493 5.55 23.35 -21.39
C THR A 493 4.97 23.29 -20.00
N ALA A 494 4.55 22.12 -19.53
CA ALA A 494 3.98 21.92 -18.21
C ALA A 494 4.90 22.48 -17.12
N ARG A 495 6.22 22.33 -17.30
CA ARG A 495 7.24 22.82 -16.37
C ARG A 495 7.65 24.28 -16.57
N LEU A 496 7.73 24.78 -17.80
CA LEU A 496 7.98 26.21 -18.06
C LEU A 496 6.84 27.06 -17.49
N LEU A 497 5.60 26.57 -17.62
CA LEU A 497 4.42 27.13 -16.96
C LEU A 497 4.53 27.03 -15.44
N THR A 498 4.74 25.84 -14.88
CA THR A 498 4.73 25.61 -13.43
C THR A 498 5.87 26.30 -12.67
N GLU A 499 7.12 26.18 -13.14
CA GLU A 499 8.30 26.67 -12.44
C GLU A 499 8.53 28.18 -12.63
N HIS A 500 8.05 28.78 -13.73
CA HIS A 500 8.47 30.13 -14.14
C HIS A 500 7.35 31.06 -14.61
N LEU A 501 6.49 30.64 -15.55
CA LEU A 501 5.53 31.57 -16.16
C LEU A 501 4.25 31.80 -15.34
N TRP A 502 3.69 30.78 -14.67
CA TRP A 502 2.54 30.98 -13.77
C TRP A 502 2.88 31.83 -12.52
N PRO A 503 4.00 31.62 -11.80
CA PRO A 503 4.39 32.50 -10.68
C PRO A 503 4.63 33.95 -11.13
N PHE A 504 5.18 34.14 -12.33
CA PHE A 504 5.35 35.46 -12.93
C PHE A 504 4.01 36.12 -13.32
N ALA A 505 3.10 35.36 -13.94
CA ALA A 505 1.77 35.82 -14.29
C ALA A 505 0.97 36.22 -13.05
N ASP A 506 0.94 35.37 -12.03
CA ASP A 506 0.30 35.64 -10.74
C ASP A 506 0.83 36.95 -10.14
N SER A 507 2.16 37.13 -10.08
CA SER A 507 2.80 38.37 -9.59
C SER A 507 2.37 39.61 -10.40
N SER A 508 2.23 39.47 -11.71
CA SER A 508 1.76 40.54 -12.61
C SER A 508 0.28 40.88 -12.38
N PHE A 509 -0.57 39.88 -12.16
CA PHE A 509 -1.96 40.08 -11.74
C PHE A 509 -2.04 40.76 -10.35
N GLU A 510 -1.20 40.38 -9.38
CA GLU A 510 -1.18 41.05 -8.07
C GLU A 510 -0.78 42.53 -8.17
N ALA A 511 0.16 42.86 -9.04
CA ALA A 511 0.58 44.23 -9.29
C ALA A 511 -0.56 45.07 -9.93
N GLU A 512 -1.23 44.53 -10.96
CA GLU A 512 -2.35 45.21 -11.62
C GLU A 512 -3.59 45.31 -10.70
N VAL A 513 -3.89 44.32 -9.86
CA VAL A 513 -4.92 44.42 -8.80
C VAL A 513 -4.57 45.52 -7.79
N THR A 514 -3.31 45.60 -7.38
CA THR A 514 -2.85 46.63 -6.43
C THR A 514 -2.93 48.04 -7.03
N LYS A 515 -2.68 48.17 -8.33
CA LYS A 515 -2.76 49.42 -9.11
C LYS A 515 -4.21 49.84 -9.40
N SER A 516 -5.03 48.92 -9.90
CA SER A 516 -6.34 49.21 -10.51
C SER A 516 -7.55 48.90 -9.63
N ILE A 517 -7.38 48.23 -8.48
CA ILE A 517 -8.44 47.97 -7.49
C ILE A 517 -8.11 48.58 -6.12
N SER A 518 -6.98 48.20 -5.51
CA SER A 518 -6.77 48.57 -4.09
C SER A 518 -6.34 50.03 -3.87
N LYS A 519 -5.52 50.58 -4.78
CA LYS A 519 -5.03 51.98 -4.79
C LYS A 519 -5.76 52.92 -5.76
N ALA A 520 -6.77 52.46 -6.50
CA ALA A 520 -7.46 53.27 -7.49
C ALA A 520 -8.11 54.52 -6.85
N PRO A 521 -7.92 55.73 -7.39
CA PRO A 521 -8.59 56.93 -6.88
C PRO A 521 -10.09 56.84 -7.16
N ILE A 522 -10.91 57.12 -6.15
CA ILE A 522 -12.37 57.16 -6.25
C ILE A 522 -12.80 58.63 -6.46
N PRO A 523 -13.08 59.08 -7.70
CA PRO A 523 -13.59 60.43 -7.96
C PRO A 523 -15.05 60.54 -7.47
N PRO A 524 -15.48 61.70 -6.93
CA PRO A 524 -16.82 61.86 -6.35
C PRO A 524 -17.95 61.69 -7.37
N GLU A 525 -17.68 61.82 -8.66
CA GLU A 525 -18.67 61.60 -9.72
C GLU A 525 -19.03 60.13 -9.92
N SER A 526 -18.10 59.20 -9.63
CA SER A 526 -18.32 57.74 -9.72
C SER A 526 -19.29 57.17 -8.67
N LEU A 527 -19.80 58.03 -7.78
CA LEU A 527 -20.76 57.68 -6.73
C LEU A 527 -22.20 58.16 -7.03
N LYS A 528 -22.42 58.91 -8.12
CA LYS A 528 -23.76 59.26 -8.59
C LYS A 528 -24.37 58.07 -9.32
N ALA A 529 -25.60 57.71 -8.98
CA ALA A 529 -26.35 56.73 -9.77
C ALA A 529 -26.71 57.33 -11.14
N MET A 530 -26.33 56.65 -12.22
CA MET A 530 -26.96 56.85 -13.52
C MET A 530 -28.29 56.09 -13.54
N PRO A 531 -29.34 56.61 -14.21
CA PRO A 531 -30.60 55.88 -14.37
C PRO A 531 -30.38 54.66 -15.27
N ALA A 532 -30.82 53.49 -14.80
CA ALA A 532 -30.69 52.25 -15.56
C ALA A 532 -31.37 52.34 -16.93
N THR A 533 -30.63 52.02 -17.99
CA THR A 533 -31.15 51.88 -19.37
C THR A 533 -31.15 50.40 -19.78
N ASP A 534 -32.02 50.03 -20.73
CA ASP A 534 -32.38 48.63 -21.06
C ASP A 534 -31.28 47.80 -21.78
N SER A 535 -29.99 48.07 -21.56
CA SER A 535 -28.88 47.39 -22.25
C SER A 535 -27.78 46.92 -21.29
N LEU A 536 -27.80 45.62 -20.97
CA LEU A 536 -26.81 44.84 -20.20
C LEU A 536 -26.49 45.36 -18.77
N ALA A 537 -26.74 44.51 -17.78
CA ALA A 537 -26.48 44.76 -16.35
C ALA A 537 -24.99 44.99 -15.98
N SER A 538 -24.06 44.90 -16.92
CA SER A 538 -22.64 45.24 -16.77
C SER A 538 -22.29 46.69 -17.12
N SER A 539 -23.16 47.41 -17.84
CA SER A 539 -22.98 48.84 -18.15
C SER A 539 -23.16 49.73 -16.90
N ASP A 540 -24.07 49.31 -16.02
CA ASP A 540 -24.49 49.97 -14.78
C ASP A 540 -23.58 49.69 -13.56
N ALA A 541 -22.43 49.06 -13.78
CA ALA A 541 -21.52 48.59 -12.73
C ALA A 541 -20.56 49.69 -12.23
N TYR A 542 -20.29 49.74 -10.93
CA TYR A 542 -19.26 50.62 -10.38
C TYR A 542 -17.89 50.33 -11.03
N PRO A 543 -17.09 51.34 -11.46
CA PRO A 543 -15.92 51.12 -12.32
C PRO A 543 -14.89 50.11 -11.78
N ILE A 544 -14.70 50.04 -10.46
CA ILE A 544 -13.78 49.08 -9.84
C ILE A 544 -14.34 47.63 -9.95
N ALA A 545 -15.65 47.45 -9.81
CA ALA A 545 -16.28 46.13 -10.01
C ALA A 545 -16.22 45.69 -11.48
N LYS A 546 -16.41 46.62 -12.43
CA LYS A 546 -16.21 46.35 -13.86
C LYS A 546 -14.76 45.91 -14.15
N ARG A 547 -13.77 46.65 -13.65
CA ARG A 547 -12.34 46.31 -13.84
C ARG A 547 -11.97 44.98 -13.18
N ALA A 548 -12.58 44.64 -12.05
CA ALA A 548 -12.41 43.33 -11.42
C ALA A 548 -12.96 42.18 -12.30
N LEU A 549 -14.11 42.38 -12.96
CA LEU A 549 -14.66 41.39 -13.91
C LEU A 549 -13.79 41.25 -15.17
N GLU A 550 -13.21 42.34 -15.69
CA GLU A 550 -12.22 42.28 -16.77
C GLU A 550 -10.99 41.46 -16.36
N LEU A 551 -10.46 41.69 -15.14
CA LEU A 551 -9.31 40.93 -14.61
C LEU A 551 -9.61 39.44 -14.40
N LEU A 552 -10.83 39.10 -13.94
CA LEU A 552 -11.26 37.71 -13.80
C LEU A 552 -11.44 37.01 -15.16
N ALA A 553 -11.98 37.71 -16.16
CA ALA A 553 -12.13 37.17 -17.51
C ALA A 553 -10.76 36.93 -18.20
N MET A 554 -9.82 37.87 -18.06
CA MET A 554 -8.44 37.68 -18.54
C MET A 554 -7.75 36.50 -17.83
N TYR A 555 -8.00 36.30 -16.53
CA TYR A 555 -7.40 35.19 -15.78
C TYR A 555 -7.92 33.82 -16.22
N ASP A 556 -9.23 33.66 -16.46
CA ASP A 556 -9.79 32.39 -16.93
C ASP A 556 -9.38 32.07 -18.39
N GLN A 557 -9.26 33.09 -19.25
CA GLN A 557 -8.78 32.91 -20.63
C GLN A 557 -7.28 32.55 -20.72
N ALA A 558 -6.47 32.90 -19.72
CA ALA A 558 -5.02 32.73 -19.72
C ALA A 558 -4.53 31.47 -18.98
N MET A 559 -5.40 30.76 -18.27
CA MET A 559 -5.03 29.69 -17.34
C MET A 559 -5.81 28.40 -17.62
N PRO A 560 -5.22 27.21 -17.41
CA PRO A 560 -5.96 25.96 -17.49
C PRO A 560 -7.18 25.95 -16.56
N LYS A 561 -8.30 25.39 -17.00
CA LYS A 561 -9.57 25.40 -16.24
C LYS A 561 -9.47 24.77 -14.85
N GLU A 562 -8.57 23.80 -14.63
CA GLU A 562 -8.32 23.29 -13.27
C GLU A 562 -7.73 24.35 -12.32
N ARG A 563 -7.02 25.36 -12.84
CA ARG A 563 -6.38 26.43 -12.07
C ARG A 563 -7.35 27.58 -11.76
N SER A 564 -8.35 27.83 -12.60
CA SER A 564 -9.46 28.76 -12.31
C SER A 564 -10.57 28.14 -11.45
N GLN A 565 -10.70 26.80 -11.44
CA GLN A 565 -11.71 26.08 -10.65
C GLN A 565 -11.21 25.61 -9.27
N LYS A 566 -9.91 25.28 -9.13
CA LYS A 566 -9.26 25.16 -7.82
C LYS A 566 -9.10 26.57 -7.21
N SER A 567 -8.83 26.63 -5.92
CA SER A 567 -8.74 27.86 -5.11
C SER A 567 -7.56 28.75 -5.49
N SER A 568 -7.68 29.49 -6.61
CA SER A 568 -6.65 30.45 -7.03
C SER A 568 -6.56 31.62 -6.03
N PRO A 569 -5.36 31.89 -5.45
CA PRO A 569 -5.17 33.02 -4.54
C PRO A 569 -5.35 34.36 -5.26
N ILE A 570 -5.13 34.42 -6.58
CA ILE A 570 -5.31 35.62 -7.41
C ILE A 570 -6.80 35.95 -7.54
N VAL A 571 -7.64 34.97 -7.90
CA VAL A 571 -9.11 35.13 -7.94
C VAL A 571 -9.63 35.60 -6.57
N PHE A 572 -9.20 34.93 -5.51
CA PHE A 572 -9.57 35.26 -4.13
C PHE A 572 -9.18 36.70 -3.76
N ARG A 573 -7.97 37.13 -4.13
CA ARG A 573 -7.45 38.49 -3.88
C ARG A 573 -8.18 39.55 -4.71
N ILE A 574 -8.51 39.29 -5.98
CA ILE A 574 -9.36 40.18 -6.80
C ILE A 574 -10.70 40.41 -6.10
N VAL A 575 -11.37 39.34 -5.66
CA VAL A 575 -12.68 39.42 -5.00
C VAL A 575 -12.60 40.17 -3.66
N ILE A 576 -11.63 39.87 -2.80
CA ILE A 576 -11.52 40.55 -1.49
C ILE A 576 -11.09 42.02 -1.62
N GLU A 577 -10.17 42.38 -2.52
CA GLU A 577 -9.82 43.79 -2.76
C GLU A 577 -11.00 44.57 -3.37
N THR A 578 -11.82 43.93 -4.21
CA THR A 578 -13.04 44.52 -4.77
C THR A 578 -14.09 44.74 -3.68
N ILE A 579 -14.34 43.76 -2.81
CA ILE A 579 -15.22 43.90 -1.64
C ILE A 579 -14.72 45.04 -0.74
N SER A 580 -13.41 45.12 -0.49
CA SER A 580 -12.79 46.16 0.34
C SER A 580 -12.87 47.55 -0.32
N ALA A 581 -12.85 47.63 -1.65
CA ALA A 581 -13.11 48.87 -2.39
C ALA A 581 -14.59 49.29 -2.31
N LEU A 582 -15.53 48.34 -2.42
CA LEU A 582 -16.97 48.60 -2.29
C LEU A 582 -17.35 49.05 -0.87
N GLN A 583 -16.80 48.42 0.18
CA GLN A 583 -16.99 48.85 1.57
C GLN A 583 -16.43 50.26 1.83
N ARG A 584 -15.28 50.61 1.23
CA ARG A 584 -14.72 51.98 1.29
C ARG A 584 -15.61 53.00 0.57
N ALA A 585 -16.32 52.61 -0.49
CA ALA A 585 -17.31 53.47 -1.16
C ALA A 585 -18.61 53.61 -0.33
N GLU A 586 -19.15 52.50 0.18
CA GLU A 586 -20.32 52.46 1.06
C GLU A 586 -20.13 53.31 2.32
N ALA A 587 -18.97 53.23 2.97
CA ALA A 587 -18.63 54.04 4.13
C ALA A 587 -18.65 55.54 3.80
N ARG A 588 -18.14 55.95 2.63
CA ARG A 588 -18.21 57.35 2.15
C ARG A 588 -19.65 57.79 1.93
N LEU A 589 -20.49 56.96 1.30
CA LEU A 589 -21.92 57.24 1.13
C LEU A 589 -22.63 57.40 2.49
N LYS A 590 -22.33 56.53 3.47
CA LYS A 590 -22.87 56.59 4.84
C LYS A 590 -22.42 57.81 5.65
N THR A 591 -21.26 58.42 5.33
CA THR A 591 -20.84 59.69 5.95
C THR A 591 -21.53 60.95 5.41
N ASN A 592 -22.27 60.85 4.30
CA ASN A 592 -22.95 61.99 3.70
C ASN A 592 -24.24 62.32 4.48
N LYS A 593 -24.29 63.47 5.16
CA LYS A 593 -25.34 63.85 6.14
C LYS A 593 -26.72 64.19 5.55
N ALA A 594 -27.07 63.68 4.38
CA ALA A 594 -28.42 63.81 3.82
C ALA A 594 -29.40 62.93 4.61
N ALA A 595 -30.58 63.46 4.95
CA ALA A 595 -31.66 62.67 5.57
C ALA A 595 -32.20 61.57 4.64
N ASN A 596 -31.94 61.70 3.34
CA ASN A 596 -32.13 60.69 2.30
C ASN A 596 -30.90 60.73 1.38
N PRO A 597 -29.89 59.86 1.57
CA PRO A 597 -28.77 59.74 0.64
C PRO A 597 -29.25 59.09 -0.67
N ASP A 598 -28.74 59.58 -1.79
CA ASP A 598 -29.03 59.07 -3.14
C ASP A 598 -27.70 58.88 -3.89
N PRO A 599 -27.32 57.64 -4.27
CA PRO A 599 -28.02 56.38 -4.00
C PRO A 599 -28.02 55.96 -2.52
N ASP A 600 -28.98 55.11 -2.12
CA ASP A 600 -28.98 54.44 -0.81
C ASP A 600 -27.73 53.53 -0.69
N PRO A 601 -26.91 53.65 0.36
CA PRO A 601 -25.69 52.86 0.53
C PRO A 601 -25.90 51.34 0.46
N ASP A 602 -27.03 50.83 0.97
CA ASP A 602 -27.29 49.40 1.00
C ASP A 602 -27.73 48.90 -0.38
N LEU A 603 -28.55 49.68 -1.11
CA LEU A 603 -28.90 49.36 -2.51
C LEU A 603 -27.66 49.39 -3.43
N PHE A 604 -26.75 50.36 -3.22
CA PHE A 604 -25.47 50.42 -3.92
C PHE A 604 -24.61 49.17 -3.66
N MET A 605 -24.53 48.71 -2.41
CA MET A 605 -23.81 47.49 -2.06
C MET A 605 -24.47 46.25 -2.69
N ILE A 606 -25.78 46.06 -2.52
CA ILE A 606 -26.52 44.90 -3.08
C ILE A 606 -26.34 44.83 -4.61
N LYS A 607 -26.48 45.95 -5.34
CA LYS A 607 -26.30 46.01 -6.79
C LYS A 607 -24.90 45.55 -7.22
N ASN A 608 -23.85 46.07 -6.60
CA ASN A 608 -22.48 45.76 -7.00
C ASN A 608 -22.01 44.37 -6.55
N LEU A 609 -22.44 43.87 -5.39
CA LEU A 609 -22.17 42.48 -4.97
C LEU A 609 -22.86 41.47 -5.90
N LEU A 610 -24.11 41.73 -6.31
CA LEU A 610 -24.82 40.89 -7.29
C LEU A 610 -24.11 40.89 -8.66
N ILE A 611 -23.65 42.04 -9.16
CA ILE A 611 -22.91 42.13 -10.43
C ILE A 611 -21.60 41.32 -10.37
N LEU A 612 -20.78 41.50 -9.32
CA LEU A 612 -19.54 40.73 -9.13
C LEU A 612 -19.82 39.22 -9.09
N LYS A 613 -20.88 38.82 -8.39
CA LYS A 613 -21.25 37.41 -8.23
C LYS A 613 -21.78 36.78 -9.51
N ASN A 614 -22.62 37.49 -10.26
CA ASN A 614 -23.12 37.02 -11.55
C ASN A 614 -21.97 36.87 -12.57
N GLY A 615 -20.96 37.73 -12.51
CA GLY A 615 -19.73 37.58 -13.30
C GLY A 615 -18.91 36.34 -12.94
N LEU A 616 -18.68 36.08 -11.64
CA LEU A 616 -18.01 34.85 -11.18
C LEU A 616 -18.76 33.58 -11.63
N MET A 617 -20.08 33.58 -11.53
CA MET A 617 -20.94 32.48 -12.03
C MET A 617 -20.80 32.32 -13.56
N SER A 618 -20.76 33.41 -14.31
CA SER A 618 -20.69 33.40 -15.78
C SER A 618 -19.32 32.99 -16.34
N LEU A 619 -18.27 32.98 -15.50
CA LEU A 619 -16.92 32.54 -15.87
C LEU A 619 -16.59 31.12 -15.34
N GLU A 620 -17.56 30.40 -14.77
CA GLU A 620 -17.36 29.08 -14.12
C GLU A 620 -16.30 29.04 -12.99
N ILE A 621 -15.89 30.20 -12.44
CA ILE A 621 -14.75 30.30 -11.51
C ILE A 621 -15.12 29.73 -10.13
N GLY A 622 -14.39 28.69 -9.69
CA GLY A 622 -14.59 27.97 -8.43
C GLY A 622 -15.50 26.73 -8.50
N ASP A 623 -15.93 26.20 -7.35
CA ASP A 623 -16.81 25.00 -7.22
C ASP A 623 -18.30 25.31 -7.58
N VAL A 624 -18.50 26.02 -8.69
CA VAL A 624 -19.79 26.55 -9.17
C VAL A 624 -20.58 25.51 -10.00
N ARG A 625 -19.88 24.51 -10.57
CA ARG A 625 -20.43 23.42 -11.42
C ARG A 625 -21.59 22.62 -10.82
N ALA A 626 -21.91 22.82 -9.54
CA ALA A 626 -23.04 22.22 -8.85
C ALA A 626 -24.38 22.99 -9.02
N GLN A 627 -24.44 24.14 -9.69
CA GLN A 627 -25.65 24.99 -9.80
C GLN A 627 -26.01 25.36 -11.26
N PRO A 628 -27.31 25.34 -11.64
CA PRO A 628 -27.77 25.66 -12.99
C PRO A 628 -27.83 27.17 -13.27
N ALA A 629 -28.22 27.50 -14.51
CA ALA A 629 -27.98 28.78 -15.20
C ALA A 629 -28.46 30.10 -14.54
N THR A 630 -27.90 31.18 -15.09
CA THR A 630 -27.68 32.55 -14.58
C THR A 630 -28.89 33.40 -14.15
N MET A 631 -30.11 32.84 -14.01
CA MET A 631 -31.28 33.61 -13.53
C MET A 631 -31.99 32.99 -12.31
N GLN A 632 -31.89 31.68 -12.06
CA GLN A 632 -32.55 31.07 -10.89
C GLN A 632 -31.82 31.31 -9.56
N TYR A 633 -30.61 31.88 -9.61
CA TYR A 633 -29.71 31.94 -8.46
C TYR A 633 -30.15 32.93 -7.36
N PHE A 634 -30.73 34.08 -7.73
CA PHE A 634 -31.33 35.00 -6.75
C PHE A 634 -32.51 34.33 -6.02
N GLY A 635 -33.31 33.53 -6.73
CA GLY A 635 -34.34 32.66 -6.15
C GLY A 635 -33.76 31.64 -5.16
N GLN A 636 -32.68 30.94 -5.52
CA GLN A 636 -32.04 29.99 -4.60
C GLN A 636 -31.47 30.66 -3.33
N ILE A 637 -30.88 31.85 -3.43
CA ILE A 637 -30.51 32.64 -2.25
C ILE A 637 -31.78 32.95 -1.42
N TRP A 638 -32.86 33.39 -2.07
CA TRP A 638 -34.13 33.69 -1.43
C TRP A 638 -34.75 32.50 -0.68
N ASP A 639 -34.72 31.31 -1.27
CA ASP A 639 -35.27 30.10 -0.66
C ASP A 639 -34.43 29.68 0.55
N THR A 640 -33.11 29.91 0.52
CA THR A 640 -32.26 29.81 1.74
C THR A 640 -32.48 30.93 2.75
N LEU A 641 -33.11 32.04 2.37
CA LEU A 641 -33.58 33.13 3.23
C LEU A 641 -35.08 33.03 3.55
N SER A 642 -35.71 31.88 3.32
CA SER A 642 -37.14 31.67 3.59
C SER A 642 -37.53 31.94 5.07
N PRO A 643 -38.81 32.23 5.37
CA PRO A 643 -39.23 32.79 6.67
C PRO A 643 -38.79 32.01 7.92
N GLN A 644 -38.58 30.69 7.80
CA GLN A 644 -38.09 29.85 8.90
C GLN A 644 -36.63 30.14 9.28
N ASN A 645 -35.76 30.47 8.31
CA ASN A 645 -34.37 30.85 8.60
C ASN A 645 -34.27 32.30 9.12
N TRP A 646 -35.17 33.18 8.67
CA TRP A 646 -35.28 34.54 9.19
C TRP A 646 -35.56 34.59 10.69
N MET A 647 -36.45 33.74 11.22
CA MET A 647 -36.67 33.59 12.67
C MET A 647 -35.37 33.28 13.44
N GLY A 648 -34.46 32.49 12.86
CA GLY A 648 -33.14 32.22 13.43
C GLY A 648 -32.24 33.45 13.47
N LEU A 649 -32.24 34.26 12.40
CA LEU A 649 -31.45 35.48 12.29
C LEU A 649 -31.97 36.59 13.23
N PHE A 650 -33.30 36.74 13.33
CA PHE A 650 -33.94 37.65 14.31
C PHE A 650 -33.60 37.27 15.76
N ARG A 651 -33.61 35.96 16.11
CA ARG A 651 -33.19 35.50 17.44
C ARG A 651 -31.70 35.70 17.72
N GLY A 652 -30.84 35.53 16.71
CA GLY A 652 -29.39 35.66 16.86
C GLY A 652 -28.93 37.06 17.29
N ILE A 653 -29.61 38.11 16.82
CA ILE A 653 -29.22 39.51 17.06
C ILE A 653 -29.82 40.07 18.36
N LEU A 654 -31.03 39.66 18.76
CA LEU A 654 -31.57 40.00 20.10
C LEU A 654 -30.71 39.44 21.25
N GLY A 655 -29.90 38.42 20.99
CA GLY A 655 -28.93 37.86 21.93
C GLY A 655 -27.67 38.70 22.19
N GLY A 656 -27.55 39.90 21.59
CA GLY A 656 -26.51 40.89 21.92
C GLY A 656 -25.08 40.62 21.44
N THR A 657 -24.75 39.39 21.03
CA THR A 657 -23.36 38.98 20.72
C THR A 657 -22.93 39.19 19.25
N LEU A 658 -23.17 40.38 18.69
CA LEU A 658 -22.56 40.83 17.42
C LEU A 658 -22.00 42.27 17.51
N SER A 659 -21.40 42.60 18.66
CA SER A 659 -20.70 43.88 18.88
C SER A 659 -19.26 43.84 18.34
N LEU A 660 -19.03 44.37 17.12
CA LEU A 660 -17.81 45.09 16.69
C LEU A 660 -16.40 44.48 16.94
N GLY A 661 -16.28 43.19 17.27
CA GLY A 661 -15.06 42.63 17.88
C GLY A 661 -13.98 42.04 16.97
N LEU A 662 -14.19 41.96 15.64
CA LEU A 662 -13.39 41.07 14.76
C LEU A 662 -12.60 41.74 13.63
N TRP A 663 -12.81 43.04 13.36
CA TRP A 663 -12.20 43.74 12.22
C TRP A 663 -11.29 44.90 12.66
N SER A 664 -10.10 44.57 13.17
CA SER A 664 -9.05 45.55 13.52
C SER A 664 -7.60 45.09 13.25
N SER A 665 -7.38 43.87 12.76
CA SER A 665 -6.05 43.22 12.69
C SER A 665 -5.36 43.19 11.32
N VAL A 666 -5.83 43.98 10.34
CA VAL A 666 -5.33 43.92 8.93
C VAL A 666 -4.65 45.20 8.46
N SER A 667 -4.66 46.28 9.25
CA SER A 667 -4.17 47.61 8.82
C SER A 667 -2.80 48.02 9.36
N ASN A 668 -1.97 47.11 9.89
CA ASN A 668 -0.64 47.47 10.40
C ASN A 668 0.41 46.32 10.40
N THR A 669 0.98 46.00 9.23
CA THR A 669 2.22 45.22 9.11
C THR A 669 3.15 45.84 8.06
N GLY A 670 3.90 46.86 8.46
CA GLY A 670 5.01 47.41 7.69
C GLY A 670 6.36 47.10 8.36
N ALA A 671 7.31 46.62 7.56
CA ALA A 671 8.74 46.41 7.88
C ALA A 671 9.14 45.19 8.78
N ALA A 672 10.42 44.80 8.62
CA ALA A 672 11.27 43.98 9.50
C ALA A 672 11.10 42.43 9.58
N SER A 673 11.55 41.76 8.52
CA SER A 673 12.60 40.69 8.52
C SER A 673 12.50 39.38 9.35
N ASN A 674 12.90 38.29 8.68
CA ASN A 674 13.54 37.05 9.17
C ASN A 674 12.70 35.96 9.90
N GLY A 675 12.57 34.79 9.26
CA GLY A 675 12.82 33.51 9.95
C GLY A 675 11.85 32.34 9.70
N LYS A 676 12.27 31.39 8.85
CA LYS A 676 11.91 29.95 8.85
C LYS A 676 10.43 29.52 8.69
N SER A 677 10.09 29.14 7.46
CA SER A 677 9.35 27.90 7.10
C SER A 677 8.16 27.47 7.99
N GLY A 678 6.94 27.90 7.61
CA GLY A 678 5.68 27.42 8.20
C GLY A 678 4.45 27.59 7.27
N GLY A 679 4.67 27.63 5.95
CA GLY A 679 3.80 28.34 5.00
C GLY A 679 2.91 27.50 4.06
N THR A 680 2.38 26.35 4.48
CA THR A 680 1.48 25.52 3.61
C THR A 680 0.12 25.18 4.22
N ARG A 681 -0.07 25.30 5.54
CA ARG A 681 -1.33 24.87 6.19
C ARG A 681 -2.38 25.97 6.36
N ALA A 682 -2.01 27.24 6.12
CA ALA A 682 -2.89 28.39 6.33
C ALA A 682 -3.74 28.76 5.09
N LEU A 683 -3.20 28.63 3.87
CA LEU A 683 -3.93 29.00 2.65
C LEU A 683 -5.16 28.09 2.44
N ALA A 684 -4.96 26.76 2.52
CA ALA A 684 -6.00 25.75 2.33
C ALA A 684 -7.22 25.85 3.28
N GLN A 685 -7.18 26.74 4.28
CA GLN A 685 -8.30 27.02 5.18
C GLN A 685 -8.99 28.37 4.89
N ALA A 686 -8.36 29.27 4.13
CA ALA A 686 -9.00 30.46 3.56
C ALA A 686 -9.76 30.16 2.25
N ASP A 687 -9.38 29.09 1.55
CA ASP A 687 -9.88 28.68 0.23
C ASP A 687 -11.41 28.53 0.09
N GLN A 688 -12.15 28.32 1.19
CA GLN A 688 -13.63 28.19 1.15
C GLN A 688 -14.35 29.51 1.49
N ASP A 689 -13.63 30.53 1.94
CA ASP A 689 -14.24 31.72 2.55
C ASP A 689 -14.80 32.74 1.55
N ALA A 690 -14.24 32.91 0.34
CA ALA A 690 -14.54 34.10 -0.46
C ALA A 690 -16.01 34.18 -0.93
N ASN A 691 -16.57 33.07 -1.41
CA ASN A 691 -17.98 33.03 -1.81
C ASN A 691 -18.90 33.09 -0.57
N GLU A 692 -18.53 32.46 0.55
CA GLU A 692 -19.30 32.53 1.80
C GLU A 692 -19.28 33.96 2.42
N LYS A 693 -18.17 34.71 2.29
CA LYS A 693 -18.08 36.13 2.65
C LYS A 693 -18.90 37.02 1.71
N LEU A 694 -18.93 36.71 0.41
CA LEU A 694 -19.75 37.42 -0.57
C LEU A 694 -21.26 37.18 -0.34
N ASP A 695 -21.65 35.93 -0.06
CA ASP A 695 -22.97 35.55 0.45
C ASP A 695 -23.34 36.34 1.70
N GLU A 696 -22.47 36.35 2.71
CA GLU A 696 -22.78 36.89 4.02
C GLU A 696 -22.88 38.42 4.01
N LEU A 697 -22.01 39.13 3.26
CA LEU A 697 -22.15 40.58 3.06
C LEU A 697 -23.41 40.95 2.24
N LEU A 698 -23.80 40.11 1.27
CA LEU A 698 -25.06 40.28 0.54
C LEU A 698 -26.28 40.06 1.47
N ARG A 699 -26.24 39.06 2.36
CA ARG A 699 -27.29 38.86 3.39
C ARG A 699 -27.36 40.03 4.37
N GLN A 700 -26.22 40.51 4.86
CA GLN A 700 -26.16 41.60 5.83
C GLN A 700 -26.68 42.92 5.24
N SER A 701 -26.35 43.24 3.99
CA SER A 701 -26.88 44.43 3.30
C SER A 701 -28.38 44.32 2.99
N ILE A 702 -28.87 43.14 2.54
CA ILE A 702 -30.32 42.90 2.38
C ILE A 702 -31.06 42.99 3.73
N TYR A 703 -30.49 42.44 4.81
CA TYR A 703 -31.10 42.51 6.15
C TYR A 703 -31.15 43.95 6.67
N ALA A 704 -30.05 44.70 6.57
CA ALA A 704 -30.00 46.10 7.01
C ALA A 704 -31.00 46.98 6.24
N PHE A 705 -31.08 46.82 4.91
CA PHE A 705 -32.07 47.50 4.06
C PHE A 705 -33.51 47.16 4.48
N THR A 706 -33.83 45.86 4.59
CA THR A 706 -35.19 45.41 4.90
C THR A 706 -35.63 45.75 6.33
N GLN A 707 -34.70 45.79 7.29
CA GLN A 707 -34.97 46.25 8.65
C GLN A 707 -35.26 47.76 8.71
N ARG A 708 -34.49 48.60 7.99
CA ARG A 708 -34.76 50.04 7.88
C ARG A 708 -36.16 50.29 7.30
N TRP A 709 -36.47 49.70 6.15
CA TRP A 709 -37.76 49.94 5.50
C TRP A 709 -38.94 49.29 6.23
N GLY A 710 -38.76 48.12 6.85
CA GLY A 710 -39.77 47.50 7.71
C GLY A 710 -40.14 48.37 8.92
N THR A 711 -39.14 48.99 9.58
CA THR A 711 -39.42 49.91 10.70
C THR A 711 -40.07 51.22 10.25
N LEU A 712 -39.70 51.77 9.09
CA LEU A 712 -40.37 52.95 8.51
C LEU A 712 -41.84 52.68 8.18
N ILE A 713 -42.15 51.55 7.54
CA ILE A 713 -43.53 51.16 7.19
C ILE A 713 -44.35 50.84 8.45
N ASN A 714 -43.78 50.17 9.45
CA ASN A 714 -44.43 49.97 10.74
C ASN A 714 -44.63 51.31 11.49
N GLY A 715 -43.71 52.26 11.37
CA GLY A 715 -43.85 53.63 11.87
C GLY A 715 -45.07 54.33 11.25
N ALA A 716 -45.13 54.41 9.92
CA ALA A 716 -46.24 54.99 9.17
C ALA A 716 -47.58 54.31 9.46
N ARG A 717 -47.60 52.98 9.66
CA ARG A 717 -48.80 52.20 10.05
C ARG A 717 -49.19 52.37 11.53
N SER A 718 -48.30 52.91 12.39
CA SER A 718 -48.55 53.06 13.84
C SER A 718 -49.19 54.38 14.26
N GLY A 719 -49.35 55.35 13.35
CA GLY A 719 -50.19 56.53 13.57
C GLY A 719 -49.69 57.56 14.61
N LYS A 720 -48.40 57.54 14.99
CA LYS A 720 -47.84 58.60 15.84
C LYS A 720 -47.75 59.93 15.09
N ARG A 721 -48.21 61.02 15.72
CA ARG A 721 -48.18 62.38 15.15
C ARG A 721 -46.76 62.77 14.73
N GLY A 722 -46.53 62.96 13.42
CA GLY A 722 -45.30 63.56 12.89
C GLY A 722 -44.62 62.86 11.70
N GLN A 723 -45.08 61.67 11.27
CA GLN A 723 -44.47 60.95 10.13
C GLN A 723 -45.41 60.82 8.92
N GLN A 724 -44.81 60.53 7.76
CA GLN A 724 -45.48 60.38 6.45
C GLN A 724 -46.58 59.30 6.45
N THR A 725 -47.54 59.44 5.53
CA THR A 725 -48.55 58.40 5.28
C THR A 725 -47.96 57.17 4.61
N THR A 726 -48.56 56.00 4.86
CA THR A 726 -48.13 54.71 4.31
C THR A 726 -47.94 54.72 2.80
N VAL A 727 -48.89 55.32 2.08
CA VAL A 727 -48.88 55.46 0.62
C VAL A 727 -47.69 56.31 0.13
N SER A 728 -47.26 57.31 0.90
CA SER A 728 -46.08 58.12 0.59
C SER A 728 -44.79 57.31 0.76
N THR A 729 -44.66 56.56 1.86
CA THR A 729 -43.49 55.71 2.12
C THR A 729 -43.36 54.53 1.15
N GLU A 730 -44.48 53.91 0.77
CA GLU A 730 -44.51 52.81 -0.21
C GLU A 730 -44.15 53.32 -1.62
N LYS A 731 -44.57 54.55 -2.00
CA LYS A 731 -44.17 55.19 -3.25
C LYS A 731 -42.70 55.64 -3.28
N GLU A 732 -42.15 56.12 -2.16
CA GLU A 732 -40.72 56.47 -2.07
C GLU A 732 -39.82 55.23 -2.21
N LEU A 733 -40.22 54.11 -1.58
CA LEU A 733 -39.55 52.81 -1.72
C LEU A 733 -39.57 52.34 -3.18
N ASP A 734 -40.70 52.45 -3.88
CA ASP A 734 -40.81 51.97 -5.26
C ASP A 734 -39.93 52.79 -6.22
N ASN A 735 -39.91 54.12 -6.07
CA ASN A 735 -39.00 54.99 -6.82
C ASN A 735 -37.52 54.58 -6.64
N LYS A 736 -37.08 54.37 -5.39
CA LYS A 736 -35.69 53.97 -5.08
C LYS A 736 -35.33 52.59 -5.62
N LEU A 737 -36.25 51.62 -5.52
CA LEU A 737 -36.05 50.29 -6.10
C LEU A 737 -35.99 50.35 -7.63
N THR A 738 -36.82 51.18 -8.28
CA THR A 738 -36.84 51.36 -9.73
C THR A 738 -35.53 52.01 -10.23
N VAL A 739 -35.02 53.03 -9.54
CA VAL A 739 -33.73 53.66 -9.88
C VAL A 739 -32.55 52.69 -9.73
N ALA A 740 -32.56 51.82 -8.71
CA ALA A 740 -31.49 50.85 -8.49
C ALA A 740 -31.57 49.63 -9.43
N PHE A 741 -32.77 49.08 -9.65
CA PHE A 741 -33.01 47.75 -10.20
C PHE A 741 -34.07 47.70 -11.32
N GLY A 742 -34.34 48.80 -12.04
CA GLY A 742 -35.42 48.86 -13.04
C GLY A 742 -35.44 47.71 -14.07
N GLY A 743 -34.26 47.27 -14.54
CA GLY A 743 -34.11 46.11 -15.43
C GLY A 743 -34.16 44.72 -14.75
N GLN A 744 -34.51 44.63 -13.46
CA GLN A 744 -34.54 43.40 -12.67
C GLN A 744 -35.82 43.32 -11.79
N PRO A 745 -37.01 43.18 -12.40
CA PRO A 745 -38.29 43.21 -11.67
C PRO A 745 -38.43 42.10 -10.62
N GLU A 746 -37.80 40.94 -10.81
CA GLU A 746 -37.80 39.86 -9.82
C GLU A 746 -37.11 40.25 -8.52
N VAL A 747 -35.95 40.93 -8.61
CA VAL A 747 -35.19 41.43 -7.44
C VAL A 747 -36.01 42.50 -6.71
N MET A 748 -36.67 43.41 -7.45
CA MET A 748 -37.58 44.41 -6.87
C MET A 748 -38.77 43.77 -6.14
N ALA A 749 -39.45 42.80 -6.76
CA ALA A 749 -40.61 42.12 -6.19
C ALA A 749 -40.24 41.37 -4.91
N LYS A 750 -39.10 40.68 -4.91
CA LYS A 750 -38.57 39.96 -3.76
C LYS A 750 -38.14 40.91 -2.63
N LEU A 751 -37.41 41.99 -2.91
CA LEU A 751 -37.06 42.98 -1.89
C LEU A 751 -38.31 43.60 -1.21
N LYS A 752 -39.41 43.81 -1.96
CA LYS A 752 -40.71 44.22 -1.39
C LYS A 752 -41.33 43.12 -0.51
N GLU A 753 -41.33 41.87 -0.95
CA GLU A 753 -41.79 40.70 -0.17
C GLU A 753 -41.06 40.61 1.18
N ALA A 754 -39.73 40.73 1.18
CA ALA A 754 -38.91 40.75 2.39
C ALA A 754 -39.28 41.90 3.35
N ILE A 755 -39.41 43.12 2.85
CA ILE A 755 -39.79 44.27 3.69
C ILE A 755 -41.15 44.02 4.39
N TYR A 756 -42.10 43.40 3.68
CA TYR A 756 -43.40 43.05 4.23
C TYR A 756 -43.31 41.95 5.31
N ILE A 757 -42.57 40.86 5.05
CA ILE A 757 -42.35 39.77 6.02
C ILE A 757 -41.61 40.29 7.27
N ASN A 758 -40.64 41.19 7.10
CA ASN A 758 -39.87 41.77 8.22
C ASN A 758 -40.79 42.66 9.07
N ALA A 759 -41.64 43.47 8.43
CA ALA A 759 -42.66 44.26 9.11
C ALA A 759 -43.70 43.40 9.86
N GLN A 760 -44.06 42.21 9.35
CA GLN A 760 -44.91 41.24 10.04
C GLN A 760 -44.19 40.59 11.24
N ALA A 761 -42.97 40.07 11.05
CA ALA A 761 -42.18 39.42 12.11
C ALA A 761 -41.92 40.37 13.29
N GLN A 762 -41.60 41.66 13.03
CA GLN A 762 -41.49 42.69 14.07
C GLN A 762 -42.79 42.92 14.87
N LYS A 763 -43.94 42.62 14.27
CA LYS A 763 -45.26 42.72 14.92
C LYS A 763 -45.55 41.47 15.76
N GLU A 764 -45.21 40.29 15.25
CA GLU A 764 -45.36 39.00 15.95
C GLU A 764 -44.44 38.87 17.16
N VAL A 765 -43.16 39.24 17.04
CA VAL A 765 -42.19 39.29 18.16
C VAL A 765 -42.69 40.19 19.29
N ARG A 766 -43.51 41.22 18.99
CA ARG A 766 -44.11 42.12 19.98
C ARG A 766 -45.39 41.58 20.64
N SER A 767 -45.82 40.38 20.26
CA SER A 767 -46.94 39.63 20.84
C SER A 767 -46.54 38.22 21.33
N ALA A 768 -45.36 37.74 20.97
CA ALA A 768 -44.86 36.39 21.23
C ALA A 768 -43.79 36.33 22.35
N GLU A 769 -43.98 37.10 23.43
CA GLU A 769 -43.18 37.01 24.66
C GLU A 769 -43.56 35.78 25.53
N MET A 770 -44.46 34.93 25.05
CA MET A 770 -44.81 33.64 25.66
C MET A 770 -44.63 32.49 24.67
N THR A 771 -44.10 31.36 25.16
CA THR A 771 -43.75 30.11 24.46
C THR A 771 -42.50 30.15 23.56
N GLU A 772 -41.39 29.61 24.06
CA GLU A 772 -40.25 29.20 23.23
C GLU A 772 -40.42 27.78 22.68
N PRO A 773 -39.95 27.48 21.46
CA PRO A 773 -39.66 26.11 21.06
C PRO A 773 -38.41 25.60 21.81
N LYS A 774 -38.52 24.45 22.48
CA LYS A 774 -37.38 23.83 23.20
C LYS A 774 -36.21 23.56 22.25
N LYS A 775 -34.99 23.92 22.68
CA LYS A 775 -33.74 23.39 22.08
C LYS A 775 -33.70 21.86 22.24
N PRO A 776 -33.13 21.11 21.28
CA PRO A 776 -32.90 19.67 21.46
C PRO A 776 -31.90 19.45 22.60
N GLU A 777 -32.23 18.52 23.51
CA GLU A 777 -31.36 18.14 24.61
C GLU A 777 -30.27 17.18 24.11
N ILE A 778 -29.01 17.45 24.45
CA ILE A 778 -27.84 16.66 24.02
C ILE A 778 -26.92 16.52 25.23
N ASN A 779 -26.55 15.29 25.58
CA ASN A 779 -25.71 15.06 26.76
C ASN A 779 -24.26 15.52 26.52
N PRO A 780 -23.61 16.19 27.49
CA PRO A 780 -22.24 16.67 27.34
C PRO A 780 -21.22 15.53 27.43
N ASN A 781 -20.88 14.91 26.29
CA ASN A 781 -19.83 13.90 26.19
C ASN A 781 -18.56 14.47 25.49
N PRO A 782 -17.65 15.13 26.22
CA PRO A 782 -16.44 15.72 25.63
C PRO A 782 -15.44 14.67 25.14
N ARG A 783 -15.43 13.46 25.71
CA ARG A 783 -14.54 12.36 25.28
C ARG A 783 -14.88 11.94 23.84
N LEU A 784 -16.16 11.65 23.57
CA LEU A 784 -16.65 11.29 22.24
C LEU A 784 -16.38 12.39 21.20
N GLN A 785 -16.59 13.66 21.57
CA GLN A 785 -16.29 14.80 20.70
C GLN A 785 -14.78 14.91 20.39
N SER A 786 -13.92 14.70 21.39
CA SER A 786 -12.46 14.74 21.20
C SER A 786 -11.94 13.60 20.30
N TYR A 787 -12.51 12.40 20.41
CA TYR A 787 -12.15 11.24 19.59
C TYR A 787 -12.46 11.46 18.09
N TYR A 788 -13.64 12.00 17.76
CA TYR A 788 -14.00 12.31 16.38
C TYR A 788 -13.42 13.63 15.84
N ALA A 789 -12.83 14.45 16.71
CA ALA A 789 -12.06 15.64 16.33
C ALA A 789 -10.55 15.35 16.13
N SER A 790 -10.06 14.17 16.52
CA SER A 790 -8.64 13.83 16.41
C SER A 790 -8.17 13.78 14.95
N LEU A 791 -6.91 14.16 14.69
CA LEU A 791 -6.35 14.15 13.34
C LEU A 791 -6.25 12.72 12.77
N GLU A 792 -5.95 11.72 13.60
CA GLU A 792 -5.93 10.30 13.21
C GLU A 792 -7.32 9.85 12.73
N SER A 793 -8.38 10.14 13.49
CA SER A 793 -9.77 9.79 13.12
C SER A 793 -10.27 10.60 11.92
N VAL A 794 -9.88 11.88 11.80
CA VAL A 794 -10.28 12.72 10.65
C VAL A 794 -9.62 12.23 9.36
N ILE A 795 -8.29 12.00 9.38
CA ILE A 795 -7.53 11.61 8.18
C ILE A 795 -7.76 10.14 7.84
N GLY A 796 -7.65 9.23 8.81
CA GLY A 796 -7.75 7.78 8.58
C GLY A 796 -9.09 7.35 7.98
N TYR A 797 -10.22 7.84 8.52
CA TYR A 797 -11.54 7.49 7.99
C TYR A 797 -11.89 8.20 6.67
N ASP A 798 -11.48 9.46 6.49
CA ASP A 798 -11.73 10.18 5.23
C ASP A 798 -10.82 9.63 4.09
N LEU A 799 -9.63 9.09 4.38
CA LEU A 799 -8.69 8.48 3.43
C LEU A 799 -8.95 6.99 3.12
N LEU A 800 -8.96 6.12 4.14
CA LEU A 800 -9.00 4.66 3.92
C LEU A 800 -10.41 4.13 3.61
N LEU A 801 -11.46 4.76 4.16
CA LEU A 801 -12.85 4.32 4.05
C LEU A 801 -13.75 5.34 3.32
N GLY A 802 -13.15 6.35 2.67
CA GLY A 802 -13.89 7.37 1.90
C GLY A 802 -14.94 8.14 2.71
N GLY A 803 -14.74 8.29 4.01
CA GLY A 803 -15.69 8.92 4.93
C GLY A 803 -16.79 8.01 5.47
N THR A 804 -16.79 6.71 5.16
CA THR A 804 -17.57 5.71 5.92
C THR A 804 -16.84 5.29 7.19
N ARG A 805 -17.58 4.77 8.18
CA ARG A 805 -17.04 4.32 9.48
C ARG A 805 -17.80 3.09 9.98
N HIS A 806 -17.62 1.99 9.27
CA HIS A 806 -18.07 0.67 9.70
C HIS A 806 -17.20 -0.40 9.01
N PHE A 807 -17.25 -1.63 9.49
CA PHE A 807 -16.61 -2.76 8.82
C PHE A 807 -17.32 -3.13 7.52
N GLY A 808 -16.53 -3.59 6.54
CA GLY A 808 -17.01 -4.13 5.27
C GLY A 808 -17.25 -5.63 5.35
N TYR A 809 -18.26 -6.11 4.62
CA TYR A 809 -18.63 -7.52 4.54
C TYR A 809 -17.88 -8.23 3.39
N TYR A 810 -17.28 -9.38 3.66
CA TYR A 810 -16.56 -10.22 2.72
C TYR A 810 -17.21 -11.59 2.63
N ASP A 811 -17.58 -12.02 1.42
CA ASP A 811 -18.34 -13.25 1.17
C ASP A 811 -17.50 -14.52 1.39
N ASP A 812 -16.16 -14.42 1.32
CA ASP A 812 -15.21 -15.44 1.79
C ASP A 812 -14.40 -14.90 2.99
N PRO A 813 -14.63 -15.41 4.21
CA PRO A 813 -13.82 -15.13 5.40
C PRO A 813 -12.32 -15.45 5.28
N LYS A 814 -11.92 -16.33 4.35
CA LYS A 814 -10.53 -16.73 4.15
C LYS A 814 -9.78 -15.84 3.15
N ALA A 815 -10.48 -14.99 2.40
CA ALA A 815 -9.90 -14.15 1.37
C ALA A 815 -8.70 -13.34 1.90
N TYR A 816 -7.57 -13.38 1.19
CA TYR A 816 -6.35 -12.66 1.60
C TYR A 816 -6.35 -11.19 1.17
N ASN A 817 -6.96 -10.88 0.01
CA ASN A 817 -7.07 -9.52 -0.52
C ASN A 817 -8.33 -8.80 0.03
N PRO A 818 -8.22 -7.62 0.66
CA PRO A 818 -9.36 -6.83 1.13
C PRO A 818 -9.95 -5.88 0.04
N PHE A 819 -9.31 -5.75 -1.12
CA PHE A 819 -9.73 -4.81 -2.15
C PHE A 819 -10.76 -5.41 -3.13
N PRO A 820 -11.72 -4.62 -3.64
CA PRO A 820 -11.96 -3.21 -3.34
C PRO A 820 -12.79 -3.00 -2.05
N ILE A 821 -12.24 -2.25 -1.09
CA ILE A 821 -12.87 -1.99 0.23
C ILE A 821 -14.22 -1.27 0.07
N ALA A 822 -14.36 -0.38 -0.92
CA ALA A 822 -15.63 0.27 -1.22
C ALA A 822 -16.77 -0.74 -1.48
N GLY A 823 -16.47 -1.89 -2.11
CA GLY A 823 -17.43 -2.95 -2.38
C GLY A 823 -17.86 -3.70 -1.13
N SER A 824 -16.93 -4.03 -0.22
CA SER A 824 -17.27 -4.70 1.05
C SER A 824 -18.10 -3.80 1.96
N LEU A 825 -17.85 -2.49 1.96
CA LEU A 825 -18.69 -1.50 2.65
C LEU A 825 -20.13 -1.48 2.10
N ARG A 826 -20.32 -1.41 0.77
CA ARG A 826 -21.67 -1.49 0.16
C ARG A 826 -22.38 -2.83 0.47
N ARG A 827 -21.64 -3.93 0.62
CA ARG A 827 -22.21 -5.22 1.05
C ARG A 827 -22.67 -5.21 2.51
N MET A 828 -21.98 -4.54 3.43
CA MET A 828 -22.45 -4.45 4.82
C MET A 828 -23.75 -3.64 4.93
N GLU A 829 -23.85 -2.52 4.20
CA GLU A 829 -25.08 -1.72 4.11
C GLU A 829 -26.25 -2.53 3.51
N GLU A 830 -25.99 -3.39 2.52
CA GLU A 830 -26.97 -4.34 1.97
C GLU A 830 -27.39 -5.41 2.99
N GLN A 831 -26.48 -5.92 3.83
CA GLN A 831 -26.85 -6.85 4.90
C GLN A 831 -27.72 -6.16 5.96
N LEU A 832 -27.40 -4.92 6.35
CA LEU A 832 -28.24 -4.12 7.26
C LEU A 832 -29.66 -3.91 6.71
N PHE A 833 -29.77 -3.58 5.42
CA PHE A 833 -31.06 -3.48 4.72
C PHE A 833 -31.84 -4.81 4.72
N ARG A 834 -31.17 -5.94 4.44
CA ARG A 834 -31.75 -7.30 4.43
C ARG A 834 -32.17 -7.82 5.81
N THR A 835 -31.63 -7.25 6.88
CA THR A 835 -31.98 -7.55 8.28
C THR A 835 -33.13 -6.68 8.78
N LEU A 836 -33.16 -5.39 8.40
CA LEU A 836 -34.20 -4.46 8.88
C LEU A 836 -35.61 -4.79 8.36
N ARG A 837 -35.75 -5.34 7.14
CA ARG A 837 -36.97 -6.02 6.65
C ARG A 837 -38.29 -5.23 6.85
N VAL A 838 -38.25 -3.90 6.69
CA VAL A 838 -39.37 -3.01 7.07
C VAL A 838 -40.69 -3.39 6.37
N PRO A 839 -41.83 -3.50 7.09
CA PRO A 839 -43.10 -3.95 6.50
C PRO A 839 -43.62 -3.10 5.33
N GLY A 840 -43.33 -1.79 5.33
CA GLY A 840 -43.80 -0.85 4.30
C GLY A 840 -43.00 -0.83 2.99
N GLY A 841 -41.87 -1.56 2.90
CA GLY A 841 -41.02 -1.57 1.70
C GLY A 841 -40.57 -0.18 1.24
N SER A 842 -40.65 0.08 -0.07
CA SER A 842 -40.31 1.38 -0.68
C SER A 842 -41.29 2.47 -0.22
N GLY A 843 -40.82 3.41 0.59
CA GLY A 843 -41.61 4.50 1.17
C GLY A 843 -41.69 4.45 2.71
N ALA A 844 -41.30 3.34 3.33
CA ALA A 844 -41.28 3.19 4.79
C ALA A 844 -40.36 4.21 5.48
N ARG A 845 -40.79 4.74 6.64
CA ARG A 845 -40.02 5.72 7.43
C ARG A 845 -39.07 5.00 8.38
N VAL A 846 -37.79 5.35 8.33
CA VAL A 846 -36.74 4.70 9.12
C VAL A 846 -35.85 5.73 9.83
N LEU A 847 -35.52 5.45 11.09
CA LEU A 847 -34.58 6.23 11.89
C LEU A 847 -33.15 5.65 11.76
N ASP A 848 -32.21 6.46 11.27
CA ASP A 848 -30.78 6.20 11.34
C ASP A 848 -30.22 6.87 12.60
N ALA A 849 -29.94 6.06 13.63
CA ALA A 849 -29.55 6.52 14.96
C ALA A 849 -28.03 6.49 15.16
N GLY A 850 -27.29 7.15 14.26
CA GLY A 850 -25.83 7.21 14.29
C GLY A 850 -25.18 7.66 12.99
N CYS A 851 -25.81 8.56 12.23
CA CYS A 851 -25.65 8.58 10.77
C CYS A 851 -24.26 8.97 10.25
N GLY A 852 -23.40 9.57 11.08
CA GLY A 852 -22.07 10.01 10.69
C GLY A 852 -22.12 10.96 9.49
N ASN A 853 -21.35 10.63 8.46
CA ASN A 853 -21.31 11.41 7.22
C ASN A 853 -22.51 11.14 6.28
N GLY A 854 -23.48 10.30 6.67
CA GLY A 854 -24.74 10.04 5.96
C GLY A 854 -24.66 9.04 4.80
N HIS A 855 -23.57 8.28 4.66
CA HIS A 855 -23.40 7.35 3.53
C HIS A 855 -24.36 6.15 3.60
N VAL A 856 -24.58 5.61 4.80
CA VAL A 856 -25.52 4.50 5.07
C VAL A 856 -26.95 4.97 4.84
N ALA A 857 -27.34 6.08 5.46
CA ALA A 857 -28.60 6.77 5.25
C ALA A 857 -28.92 7.01 3.76
N ARG A 858 -27.92 7.45 2.96
CA ARG A 858 -28.04 7.61 1.51
C ARG A 858 -28.23 6.28 0.78
N TYR A 859 -27.53 5.22 1.18
CA TYR A 859 -27.71 3.88 0.59
C TYR A 859 -29.13 3.35 0.85
N MET A 860 -29.60 3.46 2.09
CA MET A 860 -30.96 3.09 2.49
C MET A 860 -32.02 3.91 1.75
N ALA A 861 -31.80 5.22 1.56
CA ALA A 861 -32.71 6.06 0.77
C ALA A 861 -32.69 5.73 -0.74
N HIS A 862 -31.56 5.29 -1.31
CA HIS A 862 -31.52 4.73 -2.67
C HIS A 862 -32.29 3.40 -2.82
N LYS A 863 -32.58 2.68 -1.72
CA LYS A 863 -33.50 1.53 -1.70
C LYS A 863 -34.98 1.95 -1.58
N GLY A 864 -35.27 3.26 -1.62
CA GLY A 864 -36.61 3.83 -1.56
C GLY A 864 -37.12 4.15 -0.15
N LEU A 865 -36.30 4.05 0.88
CA LEU A 865 -36.70 4.36 2.27
C LEU A 865 -36.72 5.88 2.55
N GLN A 866 -37.59 6.31 3.45
CA GLN A 866 -37.61 7.68 3.98
C GLN A 866 -36.80 7.74 5.26
N ILE A 867 -35.55 8.22 5.20
CA ILE A 867 -34.64 8.21 6.34
C ILE A 867 -34.70 9.54 7.09
N THR A 868 -35.00 9.50 8.38
CA THR A 868 -34.63 10.58 9.32
C THR A 868 -33.35 10.14 10.01
N ALA A 869 -32.29 10.92 9.86
CA ALA A 869 -30.96 10.63 10.35
C ALA A 869 -30.55 11.56 11.49
N ILE A 870 -30.00 11.01 12.57
CA ILE A 870 -29.53 11.76 13.74
C ILE A 870 -28.07 11.46 14.07
N ASP A 871 -27.35 12.49 14.52
CA ASP A 871 -25.98 12.42 15.03
C ASP A 871 -25.76 13.60 16.02
N VAL A 872 -24.94 13.40 17.04
CA VAL A 872 -24.59 14.41 18.07
C VAL A 872 -23.41 15.31 17.68
N VAL A 873 -22.62 14.93 16.68
CA VAL A 873 -21.38 15.59 16.27
C VAL A 873 -21.65 16.58 15.13
N GLY A 874 -21.53 17.87 15.39
CA GLY A 874 -21.80 18.94 14.41
C GLY A 874 -20.94 18.93 13.13
N ARG A 875 -19.81 18.19 13.08
CA ARG A 875 -19.08 17.92 11.81
C ARG A 875 -19.80 16.87 10.96
N HIS A 876 -20.32 15.81 11.58
CA HIS A 876 -21.04 14.72 10.93
C HIS A 876 -22.37 15.22 10.37
N VAL A 877 -23.19 15.88 11.20
CA VAL A 877 -24.45 16.52 10.77
C VAL A 877 -24.25 17.43 9.55
N ARG A 878 -23.17 18.23 9.51
CA ARG A 878 -22.83 19.08 8.35
C ARG A 878 -22.45 18.27 7.11
N LYS A 879 -21.64 17.21 7.23
CA LYS A 879 -21.33 16.29 6.11
C LYS A 879 -22.59 15.57 5.62
N ALA A 880 -23.39 14.97 6.51
CA ALA A 880 -24.64 14.30 6.18
C ALA A 880 -25.67 15.25 5.51
N LYS A 881 -25.77 16.51 5.93
CA LYS A 881 -26.60 17.53 5.22
C LYS A 881 -26.09 17.84 3.81
N LYS A 882 -24.78 17.82 3.55
CA LYS A 882 -24.24 17.87 2.18
C LYS A 882 -24.59 16.59 1.39
N THR A 883 -24.55 15.41 2.03
CA THR A 883 -24.94 14.12 1.44
C THR A 883 -26.43 14.07 1.06
N ALA A 884 -27.32 14.59 1.91
CA ALA A 884 -28.75 14.73 1.64
C ALA A 884 -29.02 15.60 0.40
N ARG A 885 -28.42 16.79 0.33
CA ARG A 885 -28.55 17.70 -0.83
C ARG A 885 -28.05 17.08 -2.14
N LYS A 886 -27.05 16.20 -2.10
CA LYS A 886 -26.60 15.43 -3.28
C LYS A 886 -27.61 14.36 -3.71
N LEU A 887 -28.30 13.72 -2.75
CA LEU A 887 -29.39 12.77 -3.02
C LEU A 887 -30.60 13.46 -3.66
N GLU A 888 -30.98 14.65 -3.18
CA GLU A 888 -32.09 15.44 -3.74
C GLU A 888 -31.83 15.83 -5.21
N LYS A 889 -30.61 16.27 -5.53
CA LYS A 889 -30.19 16.59 -6.90
C LYS A 889 -30.10 15.39 -7.86
N THR A 890 -30.10 14.15 -7.35
CA THR A 890 -30.02 12.93 -8.16
C THR A 890 -31.37 12.22 -8.31
N LYS A 891 -32.49 12.92 -8.05
CA LYS A 891 -33.87 12.42 -8.25
C LYS A 891 -34.33 12.48 -9.72
N THR A 892 -33.62 11.79 -10.61
CA THR A 892 -34.06 11.56 -12.00
C THR A 892 -34.76 10.21 -12.15
N ALA A 893 -36.07 10.23 -12.40
CA ALA A 893 -36.87 9.12 -12.94
C ALA A 893 -36.87 7.76 -12.21
N GLY A 894 -36.65 7.69 -10.88
CA GLY A 894 -36.64 6.42 -10.14
C GLY A 894 -37.11 6.50 -8.68
N LYS A 895 -37.37 5.32 -8.06
CA LYS A 895 -37.86 5.14 -6.67
C LYS A 895 -36.82 5.49 -5.58
N VAL A 896 -36.21 6.68 -5.65
CA VAL A 896 -35.30 7.19 -4.61
C VAL A 896 -36.11 7.88 -3.51
N GLY A 897 -35.84 7.53 -2.26
CA GLY A 897 -36.56 8.04 -1.08
C GLY A 897 -36.14 9.45 -0.64
N SER A 898 -36.05 9.64 0.68
CA SER A 898 -35.67 10.92 1.30
C SER A 898 -34.62 10.72 2.38
N LEU A 899 -33.85 11.79 2.66
CA LEU A 899 -32.87 11.83 3.73
C LEU A 899 -32.95 13.17 4.46
N GLU A 900 -33.67 13.18 5.58
CA GLU A 900 -33.69 14.29 6.53
C GLU A 900 -32.55 14.12 7.56
N VAL A 901 -31.87 15.19 7.96
CA VAL A 901 -30.74 15.12 8.91
C VAL A 901 -30.92 16.12 10.05
N ARG A 902 -31.03 15.62 11.29
CA ARG A 902 -31.19 16.43 12.52
C ARG A 902 -29.97 16.31 13.43
N HIS A 903 -29.75 17.33 14.27
CA HIS A 903 -28.73 17.32 15.32
C HIS A 903 -29.43 16.97 16.64
N MET A 904 -29.32 15.71 17.08
CA MET A 904 -30.07 15.16 18.21
C MET A 904 -29.27 14.05 18.89
N ASP A 905 -29.57 13.79 20.16
CA ASP A 905 -29.02 12.68 20.96
C ASP A 905 -30.05 11.54 21.05
N TYR A 906 -29.62 10.29 20.79
CA TYR A 906 -30.49 9.12 20.87
C TYR A 906 -30.95 8.74 22.29
N HIS A 907 -30.37 9.36 23.33
CA HIS A 907 -30.89 9.28 24.69
C HIS A 907 -32.12 10.17 24.91
N HIS A 908 -32.40 11.13 24.01
CA HIS A 908 -33.38 12.20 24.18
C HIS A 908 -34.29 12.33 22.93
N LEU A 909 -34.92 11.23 22.55
CA LEU A 909 -35.76 11.14 21.34
C LEU A 909 -37.12 11.83 21.48
N ASP A 910 -37.42 12.48 22.60
CA ASP A 910 -38.75 13.07 22.92
C ASP A 910 -39.21 14.16 21.94
N GLY A 911 -38.28 14.75 21.17
CA GLY A 911 -38.57 15.61 20.02
C GLY A 911 -38.98 14.87 18.74
N LEU A 912 -39.20 13.55 18.79
CA LEU A 912 -39.80 12.72 17.75
C LEU A 912 -41.14 12.15 18.24
N ASP A 913 -42.12 12.11 17.34
CA ASP A 913 -43.44 11.54 17.61
C ASP A 913 -43.35 10.06 17.97
N ALA A 914 -44.19 9.60 18.89
CA ALA A 914 -44.34 8.17 19.18
C ALA A 914 -44.96 7.44 17.97
N GLU A 915 -44.60 6.16 17.80
CA GLU A 915 -45.16 5.28 16.77
C GLU A 915 -45.12 5.85 15.33
N SER A 916 -44.06 6.60 15.01
CA SER A 916 -43.90 7.34 13.76
C SER A 916 -43.03 6.64 12.70
N PHE A 917 -42.19 5.68 13.11
CA PHE A 917 -41.25 4.95 12.24
C PHE A 917 -41.65 3.48 12.04
N ASP A 918 -41.43 2.99 10.82
CA ASP A 918 -41.58 1.59 10.42
C ASP A 918 -40.34 0.74 10.76
N GLY A 919 -39.18 1.40 10.88
CA GLY A 919 -37.93 0.77 11.30
C GLY A 919 -36.95 1.72 12.02
N VAL A 920 -36.02 1.17 12.78
CA VAL A 920 -34.88 1.88 13.40
C VAL A 920 -33.61 1.06 13.14
N TYR A 921 -32.48 1.70 12.88
CA TYR A 921 -31.19 1.01 12.90
C TYR A 921 -30.06 1.78 13.59
N THR A 922 -29.09 1.00 14.09
CA THR A 922 -27.73 1.46 14.43
C THR A 922 -26.72 0.60 13.68
N MET A 923 -25.56 1.18 13.36
CA MET A 923 -24.39 0.44 12.92
C MET A 923 -23.17 1.04 13.60
N GLU A 924 -22.56 0.27 14.50
CA GLU A 924 -21.38 0.63 15.28
C GLU A 924 -21.55 1.93 16.09
N THR A 925 -22.77 2.17 16.60
CA THR A 925 -23.10 3.43 17.30
C THR A 925 -23.63 3.23 18.71
N LEU A 926 -24.34 2.13 19.01
CA LEU A 926 -24.88 1.91 20.35
C LEU A 926 -23.74 1.65 21.37
N VAL A 927 -22.57 1.17 20.94
CA VAL A 927 -21.37 1.08 21.80
C VAL A 927 -21.00 2.39 22.51
N HIS A 928 -21.35 3.55 21.95
CA HIS A 928 -21.11 4.87 22.55
C HIS A 928 -22.20 5.33 23.54
N ALA A 929 -23.32 4.61 23.65
CA ALA A 929 -24.43 4.98 24.53
C ALA A 929 -24.07 4.78 26.01
N THR A 930 -24.32 5.80 26.83
CA THR A 930 -24.08 5.76 28.28
C THR A 930 -25.21 5.08 29.06
N ASP A 931 -26.43 5.08 28.52
CA ASP A 931 -27.55 4.26 28.99
C ASP A 931 -28.23 3.60 27.76
N PRO A 932 -27.74 2.43 27.31
CA PRO A 932 -28.35 1.74 26.17
C PRO A 932 -29.80 1.32 26.46
N GLY A 933 -30.17 1.09 27.72
CA GLY A 933 -31.55 0.80 28.11
C GLY A 933 -32.50 1.97 27.84
N LYS A 934 -32.10 3.21 28.14
CA LYS A 934 -32.89 4.40 27.79
C LYS A 934 -33.00 4.57 26.27
N VAL A 935 -31.91 4.35 25.54
CA VAL A 935 -31.90 4.44 24.07
C VAL A 935 -32.84 3.41 23.44
N LEU A 936 -32.78 2.13 23.86
CA LEU A 936 -33.66 1.08 23.34
C LEU A 936 -35.14 1.30 23.71
N ARG A 937 -35.45 1.78 24.92
CA ARG A 937 -36.82 2.22 25.27
C ARG A 937 -37.28 3.40 24.41
N GLY A 938 -36.37 4.31 24.07
CA GLY A 938 -36.60 5.40 23.12
C GLY A 938 -36.95 4.88 21.72
N PHE A 939 -36.20 3.92 21.20
CA PHE A 939 -36.48 3.25 19.92
C PHE A 939 -37.83 2.53 19.94
N PHE A 940 -38.16 1.82 21.02
CA PHE A 940 -39.46 1.16 21.20
C PHE A 940 -40.64 2.15 21.21
N ARG A 941 -40.45 3.36 21.76
CA ARG A 941 -41.47 4.43 21.75
C ARG A 941 -41.73 4.98 20.34
N VAL A 942 -40.69 5.21 19.54
CA VAL A 942 -40.83 5.84 18.20
C VAL A 942 -41.19 4.83 17.09
N LEU A 943 -40.98 3.53 17.30
CA LEU A 943 -41.43 2.48 16.39
C LEU A 943 -42.95 2.27 16.45
N LYS A 944 -43.56 2.03 15.30
CA LYS A 944 -44.94 1.53 15.16
C LYS A 944 -45.09 0.11 15.74
N PRO A 945 -46.30 -0.31 16.13
CA PRO A 945 -46.60 -1.73 16.38
C PRO A 945 -46.25 -2.57 15.15
N GLY A 946 -45.53 -3.69 15.34
CA GLY A 946 -44.98 -4.49 14.24
C GLY A 946 -43.75 -3.91 13.53
N GLY A 947 -43.28 -2.71 13.91
CA GLY A 947 -42.06 -2.09 13.40
C GLY A 947 -40.80 -2.86 13.83
N ARG A 948 -39.71 -2.73 13.06
CA ARG A 948 -38.49 -3.54 13.24
C ARG A 948 -37.28 -2.72 13.67
N ILE A 949 -36.37 -3.37 14.41
CA ILE A 949 -35.04 -2.85 14.71
C ILE A 949 -33.96 -3.76 14.13
N ALA A 950 -32.91 -3.17 13.56
CA ALA A 950 -31.70 -3.87 13.14
C ALA A 950 -30.47 -3.15 13.70
N MET A 951 -29.55 -3.90 14.30
CA MET A 951 -28.33 -3.35 14.90
C MET A 951 -27.11 -4.16 14.45
N HIS A 952 -26.04 -3.49 14.04
CA HIS A 952 -24.71 -4.10 13.90
C HIS A 952 -23.81 -3.50 14.98
N GLU A 953 -23.40 -4.29 15.96
CA GLU A 953 -22.67 -3.80 17.15
C GLU A 953 -21.62 -4.83 17.62
N TYR A 954 -20.88 -4.48 18.68
CA TYR A 954 -19.78 -5.26 19.22
C TYR A 954 -20.15 -5.94 20.55
N ASP A 955 -19.82 -7.22 20.73
CA ASP A 955 -19.82 -7.90 22.04
C ASP A 955 -18.49 -8.62 22.32
N ASN A 956 -18.16 -8.88 23.60
CA ASN A 956 -16.88 -9.45 23.97
C ASN A 956 -16.89 -10.27 25.27
N VAL A 957 -15.83 -11.08 25.43
CA VAL A 957 -15.56 -11.95 26.59
C VAL A 957 -14.19 -11.64 27.20
N LEU A 958 -13.81 -10.35 27.22
CA LEU A 958 -12.51 -9.90 27.72
C LEU A 958 -12.42 -9.88 29.25
N GLU A 959 -13.57 -9.80 29.93
CA GLU A 959 -13.70 -9.87 31.40
C GLU A 959 -14.58 -11.07 31.79
N GLU A 960 -14.09 -11.89 32.72
CA GLU A 960 -14.81 -13.05 33.25
C GLU A 960 -15.89 -12.56 34.24
N ASN A 961 -17.13 -12.42 33.78
CA ASN A 961 -18.28 -12.17 34.67
C ASN A 961 -18.59 -13.42 35.51
N GLU A 962 -17.96 -13.51 36.69
CA GLU A 962 -18.03 -14.64 37.67
C GLU A 962 -19.45 -15.10 38.07
N ARG A 963 -20.50 -14.37 37.66
CA ARG A 963 -21.89 -14.58 38.07
C ARG A 963 -22.68 -15.56 37.18
N GLU A 964 -22.29 -15.76 35.92
CA GLU A 964 -23.16 -16.46 34.94
C GLU A 964 -22.92 -17.98 34.82
N GLU A 965 -21.78 -18.50 35.32
CA GLU A 965 -21.49 -19.95 35.30
C GLU A 965 -22.48 -20.79 36.14
N SER A 966 -23.22 -20.14 37.06
CA SER A 966 -24.18 -20.79 37.95
C SER A 966 -25.50 -21.22 37.28
N GLN A 967 -25.91 -20.60 36.16
CA GLN A 967 -27.30 -20.75 35.64
C GLN A 967 -27.41 -21.50 34.32
N ASN A 968 -26.48 -21.34 33.36
CA ASN A 968 -26.72 -21.78 31.98
C ASN A 968 -26.30 -23.23 31.68
N LYS A 969 -26.94 -24.21 32.33
CA LYS A 969 -26.69 -25.66 32.17
C LYS A 969 -27.46 -26.33 31.01
N ARG A 970 -28.14 -25.60 30.12
CA ARG A 970 -29.06 -26.17 29.11
C ARG A 970 -28.92 -25.57 27.70
N SER A 971 -27.85 -25.93 26.98
CA SER A 971 -27.84 -26.06 25.50
C SER A 971 -26.53 -26.71 24.98
N PRO A 972 -26.55 -27.97 24.52
CA PRO A 972 -25.36 -28.64 23.99
C PRO A 972 -25.14 -28.33 22.50
N GLY A 973 -24.45 -27.22 22.20
CA GLY A 973 -23.93 -26.88 20.86
C GLY A 973 -22.42 -27.12 20.75
N ALA A 974 -21.95 -27.67 19.63
CA ALA A 974 -20.56 -28.12 19.50
C ALA A 974 -19.54 -26.98 19.41
N ARG A 975 -18.67 -26.86 20.43
CA ARG A 975 -17.33 -26.25 20.35
C ARG A 975 -16.29 -27.23 20.89
N SER A 976 -15.08 -27.20 20.32
CA SER A 976 -14.07 -28.23 20.59
C SER A 976 -13.47 -28.10 22.00
N LYS A 977 -12.98 -29.21 22.58
CA LYS A 977 -12.25 -29.20 23.86
C LYS A 977 -10.97 -28.34 23.83
N ALA A 978 -10.37 -28.12 22.66
CA ALA A 978 -9.16 -27.32 22.52
C ALA A 978 -9.42 -25.80 22.67
N GLU A 979 -10.62 -25.34 22.32
CA GLU A 979 -10.96 -23.93 22.26
C GLU A 979 -11.21 -23.30 23.65
N LYS A 980 -11.60 -24.12 24.63
CA LYS A 980 -11.87 -23.70 26.02
C LYS A 980 -10.64 -23.23 26.81
N ASN A 981 -9.41 -23.50 26.34
CA ASN A 981 -8.18 -23.24 27.10
C ASN A 981 -7.44 -21.95 26.68
N ARG A 982 -7.93 -21.18 25.69
CA ARG A 982 -7.37 -19.87 25.35
C ARG A 982 -7.91 -18.80 26.28
N ARG A 983 -7.11 -18.38 27.27
CA ARG A 983 -7.34 -17.13 28.03
C ARG A 983 -6.80 -15.92 27.25
N PRO A 984 -7.39 -14.71 27.40
CA PRO A 984 -6.84 -13.51 26.79
C PRO A 984 -5.55 -13.08 27.50
N ASP A 985 -4.54 -12.68 26.73
CA ASP A 985 -3.30 -12.03 27.20
C ASP A 985 -3.62 -10.75 27.98
N GLU A 986 -2.99 -10.53 29.14
CA GLU A 986 -3.21 -9.33 29.96
C GLU A 986 -2.83 -8.03 29.21
N ASN A 987 -1.87 -8.10 28.28
CA ASN A 987 -1.54 -6.97 27.41
C ASN A 987 -2.70 -6.66 26.45
N LEU A 988 -3.34 -7.69 25.88
CA LEU A 988 -4.53 -7.53 25.04
C LEU A 988 -5.70 -6.95 25.85
N LYS A 989 -5.94 -7.45 27.08
CA LYS A 989 -6.98 -6.88 27.98
C LYS A 989 -6.72 -5.40 28.27
N ARG A 990 -5.46 -5.03 28.57
CA ARG A 990 -5.05 -3.63 28.78
C ARG A 990 -5.34 -2.78 27.55
N SER A 991 -4.90 -3.19 26.35
CA SER A 991 -5.12 -2.43 25.12
C SER A 991 -6.61 -2.28 24.77
N MET A 992 -7.42 -3.32 24.94
CA MET A 992 -8.86 -3.24 24.67
C MET A 992 -9.60 -2.36 25.70
N ARG A 993 -9.20 -2.40 26.98
CA ARG A 993 -9.70 -1.45 28.00
C ARG A 993 -9.34 0.00 27.66
N GLN A 994 -8.11 0.26 27.23
CA GLN A 994 -7.66 1.59 26.79
C GLN A 994 -8.46 2.11 25.58
N VAL A 995 -8.67 1.27 24.57
CA VAL A 995 -9.51 1.60 23.39
C VAL A 995 -10.95 1.92 23.81
N ASN A 996 -11.56 1.12 24.69
CA ASN A 996 -12.91 1.38 25.20
C ASN A 996 -13.00 2.71 25.98
N GLU A 997 -12.01 3.04 26.80
CA GLU A 997 -12.00 4.31 27.54
C GLU A 997 -11.78 5.52 26.63
N TRP A 998 -10.80 5.45 25.71
CA TRP A 998 -10.35 6.60 24.92
C TRP A 998 -11.25 6.91 23.73
N SER A 999 -11.84 5.88 23.09
CA SER A 999 -12.89 6.06 22.08
C SER A 999 -14.29 6.28 22.69
N ALA A 1000 -14.41 6.32 24.02
CA ALA A 1000 -15.67 6.48 24.75
C ALA A 1000 -16.74 5.46 24.31
N MET A 1001 -16.47 4.16 24.49
CA MET A 1001 -17.37 3.04 24.19
C MET A 1001 -17.88 2.33 25.47
N PRO A 1002 -18.67 3.00 26.33
CA PRO A 1002 -19.12 2.43 27.61
C PRO A 1002 -20.06 1.23 27.44
N THR A 1003 -20.89 1.17 26.40
CA THR A 1003 -21.75 0.00 26.15
C THR A 1003 -20.92 -1.22 25.74
N ASN A 1004 -19.84 -1.07 24.96
CA ASN A 1004 -18.95 -2.19 24.64
C ASN A 1004 -18.29 -2.81 25.89
N ALA A 1005 -18.10 -2.05 26.96
CA ALA A 1005 -17.54 -2.57 28.21
C ALA A 1005 -18.52 -3.48 28.99
N ILE A 1006 -19.83 -3.43 28.69
CA ILE A 1006 -20.87 -4.26 29.33
C ILE A 1006 -21.53 -5.27 28.36
N SER A 1007 -21.28 -5.14 27.05
CA SER A 1007 -21.79 -6.08 26.03
C SER A 1007 -21.06 -7.42 26.06
N SER A 1008 -21.49 -8.31 26.96
CA SER A 1008 -21.17 -9.74 26.90
C SER A 1008 -22.08 -10.50 25.91
N PRO A 1009 -21.72 -11.72 25.48
CA PRO A 1009 -22.59 -12.56 24.64
C PRO A 1009 -24.01 -12.71 25.21
N GLY A 1010 -25.00 -12.22 24.47
CA GLY A 1010 -26.41 -12.24 24.88
C GLY A 1010 -26.86 -11.05 25.75
N ALA A 1011 -25.98 -10.10 26.09
CA ALA A 1011 -26.35 -8.86 26.77
C ALA A 1011 -27.35 -8.04 25.93
N PHE A 1012 -27.05 -7.78 24.65
CA PHE A 1012 -27.99 -7.07 23.75
C PHE A 1012 -29.36 -7.75 23.63
N LYS A 1013 -29.41 -9.08 23.68
CA LYS A 1013 -30.68 -9.81 23.64
C LYS A 1013 -31.54 -9.47 24.87
N ARG A 1014 -30.96 -9.58 26.07
CA ARG A 1014 -31.62 -9.19 27.33
C ARG A 1014 -32.07 -7.73 27.30
N MET A 1015 -31.20 -6.81 26.89
CA MET A 1015 -31.53 -5.37 26.81
C MET A 1015 -32.71 -5.07 25.85
N LEU A 1016 -32.86 -5.83 24.76
CA LEU A 1016 -33.98 -5.70 23.83
C LEU A 1016 -35.28 -6.30 24.40
N GLU A 1017 -35.20 -7.48 25.02
CA GLU A 1017 -36.34 -8.13 25.69
C GLU A 1017 -36.85 -7.28 26.88
N GLU A 1018 -35.94 -6.72 27.69
CA GLU A 1018 -36.23 -5.75 28.77
C GLU A 1018 -36.82 -4.43 28.26
N ALA A 1019 -36.49 -4.02 27.02
CA ALA A 1019 -37.10 -2.87 26.36
C ALA A 1019 -38.45 -3.19 25.67
N GLY A 1020 -38.92 -4.45 25.72
CA GLY A 1020 -40.21 -4.89 25.20
C GLY A 1020 -40.21 -5.43 23.76
N PHE A 1021 -39.03 -5.61 23.15
CA PHE A 1021 -38.92 -6.21 21.82
C PHE A 1021 -39.09 -7.74 21.87
N VAL A 1022 -39.61 -8.31 20.78
CA VAL A 1022 -39.80 -9.75 20.58
C VAL A 1022 -39.11 -10.21 19.29
N ASP A 1023 -39.02 -11.53 19.09
CA ASP A 1023 -38.30 -12.19 17.98
C ASP A 1023 -36.82 -11.75 17.89
N VAL A 1024 -36.14 -11.66 19.03
CA VAL A 1024 -34.74 -11.19 19.08
C VAL A 1024 -33.78 -12.28 18.61
N GLU A 1025 -33.34 -12.18 17.35
CA GLU A 1025 -32.25 -12.97 16.77
C GLU A 1025 -30.91 -12.23 16.88
N VAL A 1026 -29.84 -12.97 17.17
CA VAL A 1026 -28.45 -12.47 17.16
C VAL A 1026 -27.61 -13.42 16.32
N ARG A 1027 -26.96 -12.88 15.28
CA ARG A 1027 -26.11 -13.61 14.33
C ARG A 1027 -24.68 -13.09 14.38
N ASP A 1028 -23.72 -14.01 14.36
CA ASP A 1028 -22.29 -13.70 14.44
C ASP A 1028 -21.71 -13.49 13.03
N LEU A 1029 -21.16 -12.32 12.76
CA LEU A 1029 -20.56 -11.96 11.47
C LEU A 1029 -19.04 -11.76 11.55
N SER A 1030 -18.40 -12.10 12.67
CA SER A 1030 -16.98 -11.82 12.96
C SER A 1030 -16.02 -12.35 11.89
N ASP A 1031 -16.34 -13.50 11.29
CA ASP A 1031 -15.57 -14.08 10.20
C ASP A 1031 -15.68 -13.28 8.88
N HIS A 1032 -16.84 -12.69 8.59
CA HIS A 1032 -17.08 -11.93 7.37
C HIS A 1032 -16.42 -10.53 7.38
N ILE A 1033 -15.92 -10.05 8.52
CA ILE A 1033 -15.11 -8.81 8.61
C ILE A 1033 -13.60 -9.09 8.73
N ARG A 1034 -13.20 -10.36 8.88
CA ARG A 1034 -11.82 -10.78 9.15
C ARG A 1034 -10.79 -10.34 8.11
N PRO A 1035 -11.08 -10.29 6.79
CA PRO A 1035 -10.11 -9.78 5.82
C PRO A 1035 -9.71 -8.31 6.05
N MET A 1036 -10.65 -7.49 6.53
CA MET A 1036 -10.43 -6.07 6.81
C MET A 1036 -9.73 -5.82 8.16
N THR A 1037 -10.07 -6.57 9.22
CA THR A 1037 -9.32 -6.48 10.48
C THR A 1037 -7.87 -6.95 10.32
N ARG A 1038 -7.62 -7.99 9.50
CA ARG A 1038 -6.25 -8.41 9.13
C ARG A 1038 -5.51 -7.32 8.36
N PHE A 1039 -6.17 -6.64 7.41
CA PHE A 1039 -5.56 -5.55 6.65
C PHE A 1039 -5.18 -4.37 7.56
N PHE A 1040 -6.07 -3.96 8.46
CA PHE A 1040 -5.76 -2.95 9.47
C PHE A 1040 -4.62 -3.37 10.40
N TYR A 1041 -4.54 -4.64 10.81
CA TYR A 1041 -3.39 -5.14 11.56
C TYR A 1041 -2.08 -5.03 10.79
N VAL A 1042 -2.03 -5.39 9.50
CA VAL A 1042 -0.82 -5.29 8.67
C VAL A 1042 -0.37 -3.85 8.50
N LEU A 1043 -1.30 -2.89 8.32
CA LEU A 1043 -0.97 -1.46 8.27
C LEU A 1043 -0.52 -0.92 9.64
N ALA A 1044 -1.18 -1.34 10.73
CA ALA A 1044 -0.99 -0.75 12.05
C ALA A 1044 0.17 -1.36 12.85
N ILE A 1045 0.65 -2.57 12.53
CA ILE A 1045 1.63 -3.26 13.38
C ILE A 1045 2.98 -2.53 13.50
N VAL A 1046 3.53 -2.00 12.40
CA VAL A 1046 4.81 -1.25 12.44
C VAL A 1046 4.64 0.11 13.17
N PRO A 1047 3.63 0.94 12.86
CA PRO A 1047 3.32 2.12 13.67
C PRO A 1047 3.09 1.79 15.15
N PHE A 1048 2.35 0.72 15.48
CA PHE A 1048 2.05 0.32 16.86
C PHE A 1048 3.32 0.00 17.67
N TRP A 1049 4.30 -0.69 17.08
CA TRP A 1049 5.59 -0.94 17.74
C TRP A 1049 6.32 0.37 18.08
N ILE A 1050 6.36 1.33 17.14
CA ILE A 1050 6.99 2.64 17.34
C ILE A 1050 6.24 3.45 18.42
N ILE A 1051 4.91 3.50 18.31
CA ILE A 1051 4.03 4.26 19.20
C ILE A 1051 4.07 3.72 20.63
N SER A 1052 4.11 2.41 20.82
CA SER A 1052 4.16 1.79 22.15
C SER A 1052 5.57 1.87 22.77
N LEU A 1053 6.63 1.75 21.97
CA LEU A 1053 8.00 2.07 22.44
C LEU A 1053 8.09 3.51 22.99
N LEU A 1054 7.45 4.46 22.31
CA LEU A 1054 7.41 5.88 22.69
C LEU A 1054 6.31 6.24 23.70
N HIS A 1055 5.49 5.28 24.16
CA HIS A 1055 4.37 5.50 25.09
C HIS A 1055 3.33 6.54 24.60
N LEU A 1056 3.07 6.57 23.28
CA LEU A 1056 2.18 7.52 22.61
C LEU A 1056 0.78 6.96 22.30
N GLU A 1057 0.41 5.79 22.82
CA GLU A 1057 -0.82 5.06 22.47
C GLU A 1057 -2.10 5.90 22.57
N ARG A 1058 -2.15 6.82 23.55
CA ARG A 1058 -3.29 7.71 23.81
C ARG A 1058 -3.60 8.67 22.64
N TYR A 1059 -2.62 8.94 21.77
CA TYR A 1059 -2.78 9.83 20.61
C TYR A 1059 -3.10 9.09 19.31
N PHE A 1060 -2.90 7.77 19.28
CA PHE A 1060 -3.04 6.91 18.10
C PHE A 1060 -3.99 5.73 18.37
N ILE A 1061 -5.20 6.08 18.82
CA ILE A 1061 -6.21 5.14 19.33
C ILE A 1061 -6.66 4.17 18.23
N ASN A 1062 -6.79 4.64 16.99
CA ASN A 1062 -7.21 3.80 15.87
C ASN A 1062 -6.11 2.80 15.47
N THR A 1063 -4.84 3.20 15.60
CA THR A 1063 -3.69 2.31 15.41
C THR A 1063 -3.69 1.17 16.46
N VAL A 1064 -3.89 1.51 17.73
CA VAL A 1064 -4.02 0.52 18.82
C VAL A 1064 -5.25 -0.39 18.61
N ALA A 1065 -6.39 0.18 18.23
CA ALA A 1065 -7.61 -0.56 17.94
C ALA A 1065 -7.45 -1.52 16.75
N GLY A 1066 -6.74 -1.12 15.68
CA GLY A 1066 -6.48 -1.97 14.52
C GLY A 1066 -5.66 -3.22 14.87
N VAL A 1067 -4.61 -3.06 15.69
CA VAL A 1067 -3.81 -4.19 16.18
C VAL A 1067 -4.59 -5.05 17.17
N GLY A 1068 -5.28 -4.42 18.13
CA GLY A 1068 -6.09 -5.12 19.15
C GLY A 1068 -7.24 -5.93 18.55
N SER A 1069 -7.95 -5.38 17.56
CA SER A 1069 -9.07 -6.05 16.89
C SER A 1069 -8.67 -7.39 16.25
N TYR A 1070 -7.53 -7.44 15.54
CA TYR A 1070 -7.10 -8.70 14.92
C TYR A 1070 -6.44 -9.66 15.93
N ARG A 1071 -5.62 -9.15 16.86
CA ARG A 1071 -5.02 -9.99 17.93
C ARG A 1071 -6.07 -10.58 18.87
N GLY A 1072 -7.18 -9.87 19.07
CA GLY A 1072 -8.31 -10.28 19.91
C GLY A 1072 -9.35 -11.14 19.21
N TYR A 1073 -9.15 -11.56 17.97
CA TYR A 1073 -10.08 -12.43 17.25
C TYR A 1073 -10.39 -13.71 18.06
N GLY A 1074 -11.67 -13.93 18.34
CA GLY A 1074 -12.18 -15.00 19.22
C GLY A 1074 -12.53 -14.54 20.66
N PHE A 1075 -12.03 -13.38 21.10
CA PHE A 1075 -12.37 -12.76 22.39
C PHE A 1075 -13.38 -11.61 22.28
N TRP A 1076 -13.63 -11.11 21.07
CA TRP A 1076 -14.72 -10.20 20.74
C TRP A 1076 -15.39 -10.64 19.43
N ARG A 1077 -16.59 -10.13 19.20
CA ARG A 1077 -17.46 -10.51 18.08
C ARG A 1077 -18.16 -9.30 17.47
N TYR A 1078 -18.39 -9.36 16.17
CA TYR A 1078 -19.23 -8.42 15.45
C TYR A 1078 -20.60 -9.06 15.22
N VAL A 1079 -21.63 -8.52 15.86
CA VAL A 1079 -22.96 -9.15 15.92
C VAL A 1079 -24.01 -8.34 15.16
N GLN A 1080 -24.77 -9.04 14.33
CA GLN A 1080 -25.97 -8.55 13.65
C GLN A 1080 -27.19 -9.00 14.43
N ILE A 1081 -28.05 -8.06 14.80
CA ILE A 1081 -29.22 -8.28 15.64
C ILE A 1081 -30.47 -7.83 14.87
N GLU A 1082 -31.53 -8.65 14.83
CA GLU A 1082 -32.88 -8.23 14.42
C GLU A 1082 -33.90 -8.52 15.53
N ALA A 1083 -34.86 -7.60 15.68
CA ALA A 1083 -36.03 -7.79 16.55
C ALA A 1083 -37.23 -6.97 16.04
N ARG A 1084 -38.42 -7.19 16.60
CA ARG A 1084 -39.64 -6.43 16.28
C ARG A 1084 -40.34 -5.91 17.54
N LYS A 1085 -41.03 -4.79 17.42
CA LYS A 1085 -42.04 -4.35 18.38
C LYS A 1085 -43.31 -5.20 18.18
N PRO A 1086 -43.98 -5.71 19.24
CA PRO A 1086 -45.24 -6.43 19.11
C PRO A 1086 -46.30 -5.67 18.29
N GLY A 1087 -47.15 -6.43 17.58
CA GLY A 1087 -48.30 -5.86 16.87
C GLY A 1087 -49.50 -5.66 17.79
N GLN A 1088 -50.35 -4.68 17.48
CA GLN A 1088 -51.64 -4.56 18.18
C GLN A 1088 -52.48 -5.83 17.93
N GLY A 1089 -52.87 -6.49 19.02
CA GLY A 1089 -53.59 -7.78 18.98
C GLY A 1089 -52.74 -9.02 19.29
N ALA A 1090 -51.41 -8.90 19.42
CA ALA A 1090 -50.57 -9.99 19.92
C ALA A 1090 -50.77 -10.15 21.44
N VAL A 1091 -51.62 -11.09 21.85
CA VAL A 1091 -51.78 -11.50 23.26
C VAL A 1091 -50.45 -12.12 23.72
N VAL A 1092 -49.90 -11.60 24.81
CA VAL A 1092 -48.77 -12.24 25.50
C VAL A 1092 -49.34 -13.34 26.40
N GLU A 1093 -49.48 -14.54 25.84
CA GLU A 1093 -49.60 -15.74 26.66
C GLU A 1093 -48.31 -15.87 27.50
N ARG A 1094 -48.48 -16.00 28.82
CA ARG A 1094 -47.40 -16.24 29.77
C ARG A 1094 -47.45 -17.70 30.21
N ASP A 1095 -46.40 -18.43 29.89
CA ASP A 1095 -45.95 -19.66 30.54
C ASP A 1095 -44.46 -19.49 30.90
#